data_AF-A0A1U7TBI7-F1
#
_entry.id   AF-A0A1U7TBI7-F1
#
_cell.length_a   1.000
_cell.length_b   1.000
_cell.length_c   1.000
_cell.angle_alpha   90.00
_cell.angle_beta   90.00
_cell.angle_gamma   90.00
#
_symmetry.space_group_name_H-M   'P 1'
#
loop_
_entity.id
_entity.type
_entity.pdbx_description
1 polymer ?
#
loop_
_entity_poly.entity_id
_entity_poly.type
_entity_poly.pdbx_seq_one_letter_code
_entity_poly.pdbx_strand_id
1 'polypeptide(L)'
;MARSRNKAAVVLCMDVGVAMSCNSFPSEESPFEQAKKVITMFVQRQVFSESKDEIALVLFGTDGTENALAVRNQYQNITVHRHLMLPDFDLLEEIQNKIQAGSQQADFLDALIVCMDVLQRETLGKKFEKTHIEVFTDLSNPFNSEQLDIIIHSLKKAEISLQFFLPFSIGKERGRGDISFRLDNRGSSFFPKGIGEQQREGIQMVKKMMLSLEGEDGLDEIYTFSESLRKLCVFKKIERGPIPWPCQLTIGSNLPIRIVAYKSILQEKVKKGWAIVDARTLKKEDVQKETIYCLNDDDETEVLKEDTIQGFRYGSDIIPFSKVDEEQMKYKSEGKCFSVLGFCDTSQVPRKFFMGNQALKVFAARDDEAAAVAFSSLVHALEELDMVAIIRYAYDRRANPQVGVAFPYIKDAYESLVYVQLPFMEDMRQYMFSSLKNNKKYTPTEAQLSAIDALIDSMSLVKKDEKKGTIEDLFPTSKIPNPQFQRLFQCLLHRGLHPQEPLPPIQQHVWNMLDPPTEVTAKCQTPLSKIKTLFPLTEAIKKKEQVTAQDIFQDSHEDGPTAKKCKTEEGDARFSVSSLAEGNVTCVGSVNPAENFRVLVRQKNANFEEVSRQLINHIEQFLDTNETPYFMKSMDCIRAFREEAIQFSEEQRFNSFLKTLREKVETKQLNQFWEIVVQDGITLITKDEASGSSVTAEEAKKFLAPKEKPNEDTAAVLEEGGDVDDLLDMM
;
A
#
# COMPACT_ATOMS: atom_id res chain seq x y z
N MET A 1 -13.57 -6.70 -38.14
CA MET A 1 -13.72 -5.22 -38.14
C MET A 1 -13.69 -4.72 -36.70
N ALA A 2 -12.57 -4.17 -36.26
CA ALA A 2 -12.41 -3.66 -34.89
C ALA A 2 -13.36 -2.46 -34.68
N ARG A 3 -14.29 -2.54 -33.72
CA ARG A 3 -15.14 -1.41 -33.34
C ARG A 3 -14.27 -0.31 -32.72
N SER A 4 -13.84 0.63 -33.55
CA SER A 4 -13.47 1.99 -33.14
C SER A 4 -14.75 2.73 -32.71
N ARG A 5 -15.22 2.49 -31.47
CA ARG A 5 -16.44 3.11 -30.94
C ARG A 5 -16.34 3.24 -29.42
N ASN A 6 -15.66 4.27 -28.95
CA ASN A 6 -15.73 4.81 -27.58
C ASN A 6 -14.79 6.03 -27.56
N LYS A 7 -15.23 7.13 -28.16
CA LYS A 7 -14.52 8.41 -28.16
C LYS A 7 -15.51 9.47 -27.72
N ALA A 8 -15.22 10.20 -26.65
CA ALA A 8 -16.02 11.33 -26.21
C ALA A 8 -15.39 12.65 -26.65
N ALA A 9 -16.24 13.65 -26.91
CA ALA A 9 -15.85 15.05 -27.01
C ALA A 9 -16.31 15.75 -25.74
N VAL A 10 -15.37 16.33 -25.00
CA VAL A 10 -15.63 16.99 -23.71
C VAL A 10 -15.21 18.45 -23.81
N VAL A 11 -16.08 19.37 -23.39
CA VAL A 11 -15.72 20.78 -23.21
C VAL A 11 -15.75 21.11 -21.73
N LEU A 12 -14.61 21.56 -21.22
CA LEU A 12 -14.48 22.08 -19.86
C LEU A 12 -14.74 23.58 -19.91
N CYS A 13 -15.81 24.03 -19.26
CA CYS A 13 -16.22 25.42 -19.18
C CYS A 13 -15.92 25.94 -17.78
N MET A 14 -14.86 26.73 -17.63
CA MET A 14 -14.37 27.19 -16.33
C MET A 14 -14.59 28.70 -16.14
N ASP A 15 -15.21 29.05 -15.02
CA ASP A 15 -15.35 30.42 -14.56
C ASP A 15 -14.02 30.92 -13.97
N VAL A 16 -13.50 31.99 -14.54
CA VAL A 16 -12.29 32.67 -14.07
C VAL A 16 -12.59 34.07 -13.56
N GLY A 17 -13.85 34.44 -13.34
CA GLY A 17 -14.21 35.77 -12.88
C GLY A 17 -13.73 36.08 -11.45
N VAL A 18 -13.74 37.37 -11.10
CA VAL A 18 -13.26 37.85 -9.78
C VAL A 18 -13.92 37.13 -8.61
N ALA A 19 -15.22 36.85 -8.71
CA ALA A 19 -15.99 36.23 -7.66
C ALA A 19 -15.50 34.80 -7.32
N MET A 20 -14.98 34.06 -8.30
CA MET A 20 -14.39 32.73 -8.09
C MET A 20 -13.12 32.76 -7.24
N SER A 21 -12.44 33.91 -7.17
CA SER A 21 -11.25 34.12 -6.34
C SER A 21 -11.56 34.59 -4.91
N CYS A 22 -12.81 35.00 -4.64
CA CYS A 22 -13.21 35.51 -3.33
C CYS A 22 -13.43 34.37 -2.33
N ASN A 23 -12.60 34.34 -1.28
CA ASN A 23 -12.75 33.39 -0.18
C ASN A 23 -13.88 33.83 0.76
N SER A 24 -14.76 32.89 1.13
CA SER A 24 -15.73 33.11 2.21
C SER A 24 -15.04 33.15 3.58
N PHE A 25 -13.93 32.41 3.75
CA PHE A 25 -13.12 32.37 4.97
C PHE A 25 -11.61 32.25 4.65
N PRO A 26 -10.70 32.82 5.46
CA PRO A 26 -9.26 32.76 5.21
C PRO A 26 -8.64 31.34 5.22
N SER A 27 -9.34 30.37 5.80
CA SER A 27 -8.89 28.97 5.91
C SER A 27 -9.42 28.05 4.82
N GLU A 28 -10.33 28.52 3.96
CA GLU A 28 -10.91 27.73 2.86
C GLU A 28 -10.22 28.06 1.53
N GLU A 29 -9.99 27.02 0.73
CA GLU A 29 -9.49 27.19 -0.64
C GLU A 29 -10.55 27.88 -1.50
N SER A 30 -10.13 28.79 -2.37
CA SER A 30 -11.04 29.51 -3.26
C SER A 30 -11.79 28.55 -4.19
N PRO A 31 -13.04 28.87 -4.59
CA PRO A 31 -13.77 28.11 -5.60
C PRO A 31 -12.96 27.90 -6.89
N PHE A 32 -12.17 28.90 -7.28
CA PHE A 32 -11.23 28.83 -8.40
C PHE A 32 -10.17 27.74 -8.22
N GLU A 33 -9.47 27.69 -7.08
CA GLU A 33 -8.46 26.68 -6.81
C GLU A 33 -9.05 25.27 -6.68
N GLN A 34 -10.24 25.16 -6.10
CA GLN A 34 -10.97 23.88 -6.04
C GLN A 34 -11.35 23.39 -7.44
N ALA A 35 -11.88 24.28 -8.29
CA ALA A 35 -12.19 23.96 -9.69
C ALA A 35 -10.93 23.54 -10.47
N LYS A 36 -9.81 24.27 -10.33
CA LYS A 36 -8.52 23.89 -10.92
C LYS A 36 -8.09 22.49 -10.51
N LYS A 37 -8.23 22.12 -9.24
CA LYS A 37 -7.89 20.76 -8.76
C LYS A 37 -8.78 19.69 -9.37
N VAL A 38 -10.09 19.93 -9.46
CA VAL A 38 -11.03 18.96 -10.08
C VAL A 38 -10.72 18.79 -11.56
N ILE A 39 -10.51 19.88 -12.29
CA ILE A 39 -10.12 19.87 -13.70
C ILE A 39 -8.78 19.16 -13.90
N THR A 40 -7.78 19.48 -13.07
CA THR A 40 -6.46 18.85 -13.12
C THR A 40 -6.58 17.34 -12.89
N MET A 41 -7.36 16.91 -11.89
CA MET A 41 -7.64 15.51 -11.61
C MET A 41 -8.30 14.79 -12.81
N PHE A 42 -9.22 15.47 -13.48
CA PHE A 42 -9.89 14.97 -14.68
C PHE A 42 -8.91 14.78 -15.83
N VAL A 43 -8.18 15.84 -16.20
CA VAL A 43 -7.24 15.83 -17.33
C VAL A 43 -6.08 14.86 -17.07
N GLN A 44 -5.52 14.81 -15.85
CA GLN A 44 -4.48 13.85 -15.47
C GLN A 44 -4.92 12.42 -15.76
N ARG A 45 -6.13 12.05 -15.34
CA ARG A 45 -6.64 10.70 -15.58
C ARG A 45 -6.79 10.41 -17.07
N GLN A 46 -7.24 11.38 -17.86
CA GLN A 46 -7.39 11.20 -19.31
C GLN A 46 -6.03 11.01 -20.01
N VAL A 47 -5.02 11.81 -19.65
CA VAL A 47 -3.65 11.68 -20.16
C VAL A 47 -3.03 10.35 -19.75
N PHE A 48 -3.02 10.01 -18.45
CA PHE A 48 -2.31 8.82 -17.96
C PHE A 48 -3.04 7.50 -18.26
N SER A 49 -4.36 7.54 -18.48
CA SER A 49 -5.11 6.37 -18.95
C SER A 49 -5.06 6.16 -20.47
N GLU A 50 -4.41 7.09 -21.20
CA GLU A 50 -4.35 7.14 -22.67
C GLU A 50 -5.75 7.05 -23.30
N SER A 51 -6.69 7.79 -22.72
CA SER A 51 -8.01 7.88 -23.33
C SER A 51 -7.91 8.58 -24.69
N LYS A 52 -8.78 8.19 -25.61
CA LYS A 52 -8.84 8.81 -26.95
C LYS A 52 -9.79 10.00 -26.98
N ASP A 53 -10.27 10.43 -25.82
CA ASP A 53 -11.24 11.50 -25.69
C ASP A 53 -10.57 12.82 -26.05
N GLU A 54 -11.28 13.66 -26.79
CA GLU A 54 -10.79 15.00 -27.10
C GLU A 54 -11.42 16.00 -26.14
N ILE A 55 -10.59 16.92 -25.65
CA ILE A 55 -10.95 17.90 -24.63
C ILE A 55 -10.72 19.30 -25.22
N ALA A 56 -11.70 20.18 -25.03
CA ALA A 56 -11.57 21.62 -25.25
C ALA A 56 -11.70 22.35 -23.91
N LEU A 57 -11.05 23.50 -23.78
CA LEU A 57 -11.11 24.35 -22.58
C LEU A 57 -11.64 25.73 -22.97
N VAL A 58 -12.76 26.11 -22.37
CA VAL A 58 -13.40 27.43 -22.53
C VAL A 58 -13.37 28.11 -21.18
N LEU A 59 -12.87 29.34 -21.16
CA LEU A 59 -12.80 30.19 -19.97
C LEU A 59 -13.78 31.34 -20.13
N PHE A 60 -14.53 31.67 -19.07
CA PHE A 60 -15.41 32.83 -19.06
C PHE A 60 -15.18 33.70 -17.83
N GLY A 61 -15.34 35.02 -17.97
CA GLY A 61 -14.85 36.01 -17.00
C GLY A 61 -13.40 36.44 -17.25
N THR A 62 -12.86 36.18 -18.45
CA THR A 62 -11.50 36.60 -18.85
C THR A 62 -11.44 38.10 -19.14
N ASP A 63 -10.26 38.72 -18.98
CA ASP A 63 -10.05 40.13 -19.33
C ASP A 63 -10.14 40.38 -20.86
N GLY A 64 -9.82 39.37 -21.66
CA GLY A 64 -9.96 39.36 -23.11
C GLY A 64 -11.18 38.56 -23.59
N THR A 65 -11.46 38.67 -24.89
CA THR A 65 -12.50 37.87 -25.57
C THR A 65 -11.88 37.21 -26.79
N GLU A 66 -11.89 35.88 -26.83
CA GLU A 66 -11.37 35.09 -27.95
C GLU A 66 -12.31 33.91 -28.21
N ASN A 67 -13.39 34.19 -28.93
CA ASN A 67 -14.38 33.21 -29.38
C ASN A 67 -14.95 33.63 -30.73
N ALA A 68 -15.26 32.66 -31.58
CA ALA A 68 -15.72 32.92 -32.94
C ALA A 68 -17.16 33.48 -33.04
N LEU A 69 -17.88 33.58 -31.92
CA LEU A 69 -19.21 34.18 -31.82
C LEU A 69 -19.21 35.64 -31.31
N ALA A 70 -18.05 36.19 -30.93
CA ALA A 70 -17.99 37.57 -30.42
C ALA A 70 -18.39 38.59 -31.49
N VAL A 71 -19.55 39.23 -31.30
CA VAL A 71 -20.04 40.32 -32.17
C VAL A 71 -20.63 41.44 -31.33
N ARG A 72 -20.07 42.66 -31.48
CA ARG A 72 -20.60 44.00 -31.13
C ARG A 72 -21.21 44.23 -29.72
N ASN A 73 -21.18 43.25 -28.81
CA ASN A 73 -21.41 43.29 -27.34
C ASN A 73 -21.95 41.94 -26.79
N GLN A 74 -22.19 40.93 -27.62
CA GLN A 74 -22.59 39.60 -27.17
C GLN A 74 -21.37 38.67 -27.05
N TYR A 75 -21.46 37.70 -26.14
CA TYR A 75 -20.41 36.70 -25.87
C TYR A 75 -19.05 37.32 -25.54
N GLN A 76 -19.04 38.41 -24.77
CA GLN A 76 -17.82 39.08 -24.30
C GLN A 76 -17.23 38.37 -23.09
N ASN A 77 -15.93 38.59 -22.85
CA ASN A 77 -15.16 38.04 -21.73
C ASN A 77 -15.15 36.50 -21.70
N ILE A 78 -15.26 35.88 -22.87
CA ILE A 78 -15.20 34.43 -23.08
C ILE A 78 -14.03 34.13 -24.02
N THR A 79 -13.15 33.23 -23.61
CA THR A 79 -11.95 32.84 -24.34
C THR A 79 -11.94 31.32 -24.51
N VAL A 80 -11.89 30.85 -25.76
CA VAL A 80 -11.61 29.45 -26.07
C VAL A 80 -10.11 29.25 -25.94
N HIS A 81 -9.67 28.93 -24.72
CA HIS A 81 -8.24 28.76 -24.41
C HIS A 81 -7.64 27.60 -25.19
N ARG A 82 -8.42 26.53 -25.40
CA ARG A 82 -7.96 25.37 -26.15
C ARG A 82 -9.07 24.72 -26.96
N HIS A 83 -8.78 24.49 -28.24
CA HIS A 83 -9.64 23.75 -29.16
C HIS A 83 -9.63 22.24 -28.87
N LEU A 84 -10.60 21.51 -29.44
CA LEU A 84 -10.85 20.09 -29.25
C LEU A 84 -9.71 19.23 -29.80
N MET A 85 -8.84 18.78 -28.89
CA MET A 85 -7.70 17.91 -29.19
C MET A 85 -7.46 16.90 -28.07
N LEU A 86 -6.56 15.94 -28.30
CA LEU A 86 -6.15 15.02 -27.23
C LEU A 86 -5.44 15.80 -26.13
N PRO A 87 -5.74 15.53 -24.84
CA PRO A 87 -5.07 16.21 -23.75
C PRO A 87 -3.60 15.81 -23.67
N ASP A 88 -2.76 16.78 -23.31
CA ASP A 88 -1.32 16.62 -23.15
C ASP A 88 -0.82 17.25 -21.84
N PHE A 89 0.49 17.16 -21.61
CA PHE A 89 1.14 17.77 -20.44
C PHE A 89 1.10 19.29 -20.50
N ASP A 90 1.13 19.88 -21.69
CA ASP A 90 1.06 21.32 -21.89
C ASP A 90 -0.27 21.87 -21.35
N LEU A 91 -1.40 21.17 -21.58
CA LEU A 91 -2.71 21.57 -21.02
C LEU A 91 -2.67 21.57 -19.49
N LEU A 92 -2.05 20.56 -18.88
CA LEU A 92 -1.95 20.44 -17.43
C LEU A 92 -1.07 21.55 -16.84
N GLU A 93 0.03 21.88 -17.51
CA GLU A 93 0.90 22.99 -17.13
C GLU A 93 0.18 24.33 -17.27
N GLU A 94 -0.58 24.52 -18.35
CA GLU A 94 -1.38 25.71 -18.60
C GLU A 94 -2.44 25.92 -17.52
N ILE A 95 -3.19 24.87 -17.17
CA ILE A 95 -4.18 24.92 -16.10
C ILE A 95 -3.53 25.27 -14.77
N GLN A 96 -2.38 24.67 -14.44
CA GLN A 96 -1.71 24.90 -13.16
C GLN A 96 -1.10 26.31 -13.06
N ASN A 97 -0.37 26.74 -14.08
CA ASN A 97 0.51 27.91 -14.02
C ASN A 97 -0.01 29.13 -14.79
N LYS A 98 -0.62 28.96 -15.98
CA LYS A 98 -1.03 30.07 -16.85
C LYS A 98 -2.43 30.60 -16.57
N ILE A 99 -3.38 29.72 -16.20
CA ILE A 99 -4.75 30.14 -15.89
C ILE A 99 -4.78 30.83 -14.53
N GLN A 100 -5.05 32.13 -14.57
CA GLN A 100 -5.20 33.02 -13.43
C GLN A 100 -6.64 33.53 -13.35
N ALA A 101 -7.05 34.00 -12.17
CA ALA A 101 -8.33 34.67 -12.01
C ALA A 101 -8.33 36.01 -12.76
N GLY A 102 -9.34 36.22 -13.60
CA GLY A 102 -9.60 37.45 -14.34
C GLY A 102 -10.28 38.52 -13.49
N SER A 103 -10.32 39.73 -14.03
CA SER A 103 -10.92 40.91 -13.41
C SER A 103 -12.38 41.17 -13.83
N GLN A 104 -12.87 40.42 -14.80
CA GLN A 104 -14.18 40.62 -15.44
C GLN A 104 -15.19 39.55 -15.01
N GLN A 105 -16.45 39.76 -15.40
CA GLN A 105 -17.53 38.79 -15.27
C GLN A 105 -18.14 38.53 -16.64
N ALA A 106 -18.67 37.32 -16.83
CA ALA A 106 -19.34 36.91 -18.05
C ALA A 106 -20.56 36.05 -17.71
N ASP A 107 -21.53 36.04 -18.63
CA ASP A 107 -22.71 35.19 -18.52
C ASP A 107 -22.32 33.72 -18.79
N PHE A 108 -22.65 32.83 -17.85
CA PHE A 108 -22.38 31.40 -17.97
C PHE A 108 -23.22 30.74 -19.07
N LEU A 109 -24.38 31.30 -19.44
CA LEU A 109 -25.22 30.81 -20.53
C LEU A 109 -24.63 31.16 -21.89
N ASP A 110 -24.08 32.36 -22.03
CA ASP A 110 -23.30 32.75 -23.20
C ASP A 110 -22.07 31.83 -23.34
N ALA A 111 -21.39 31.54 -22.23
CA ALA A 111 -20.27 30.59 -22.21
C ALA A 111 -20.71 29.18 -22.64
N LEU A 112 -21.90 28.73 -22.21
CA LEU A 112 -22.48 27.46 -22.62
C LEU A 112 -22.80 27.42 -24.12
N ILE A 113 -23.34 28.50 -24.69
CA ILE A 113 -23.58 28.61 -26.13
C ILE A 113 -22.27 28.52 -26.91
N VAL A 114 -21.21 29.19 -26.43
CA VAL A 114 -19.86 29.07 -27.02
C VAL A 114 -19.35 27.63 -26.94
N CYS A 115 -19.55 26.92 -25.82
CA CYS A 115 -19.19 25.50 -25.70
C CYS A 115 -19.93 24.61 -26.70
N MET A 116 -21.24 24.86 -26.89
CA MET A 116 -22.05 24.14 -27.87
C MET A 116 -21.58 24.39 -29.30
N ASP A 117 -21.19 25.62 -29.60
CA ASP A 117 -20.67 26.03 -30.90
C ASP A 117 -19.29 25.41 -31.20
N VAL A 118 -18.39 25.37 -30.22
CA VAL A 118 -17.12 24.63 -30.31
C VAL A 118 -17.37 23.16 -30.61
N LEU A 119 -18.26 22.50 -29.87
CA LEU A 119 -18.63 21.11 -30.14
C LEU A 119 -19.21 20.95 -31.54
N GLN A 120 -20.15 21.80 -31.95
CA GLN A 120 -20.77 21.66 -33.26
C GLN A 120 -19.78 21.85 -34.41
N ARG A 121 -18.87 22.84 -34.34
CA ARG A 121 -17.89 23.07 -35.41
C ARG A 121 -16.79 22.02 -35.45
N GLU A 122 -16.28 21.62 -34.29
CA GLU A 122 -15.08 20.78 -34.21
C GLU A 122 -15.39 19.28 -34.21
N THR A 123 -16.65 18.90 -34.02
CA THR A 123 -17.12 17.53 -34.25
C THR A 123 -17.47 17.24 -35.71
N LEU A 124 -17.57 18.26 -36.58
CA LEU A 124 -17.79 18.05 -38.01
C LEU A 124 -16.64 17.24 -38.63
N GLY A 125 -16.98 16.07 -39.19
CA GLY A 125 -16.02 15.15 -39.80
C GLY A 125 -15.32 14.20 -38.83
N LYS A 126 -15.48 14.39 -37.51
CA LYS A 126 -14.98 13.46 -36.49
C LYS A 126 -16.14 12.60 -35.95
N LYS A 127 -15.86 11.35 -35.58
CA LYS A 127 -16.87 10.44 -35.01
C LYS A 127 -16.72 10.34 -33.50
N PHE A 128 -17.70 10.89 -32.79
CA PHE A 128 -17.82 10.77 -31.33
C PHE A 128 -19.05 9.93 -30.97
N GLU A 129 -18.95 9.18 -29.88
CA GLU A 129 -20.05 8.41 -29.32
C GLU A 129 -20.84 9.21 -28.29
N LYS A 130 -20.17 10.12 -27.59
CA LYS A 130 -20.75 10.99 -26.57
C LYS A 130 -20.18 12.40 -26.69
N THR A 131 -21.05 13.38 -26.46
CA THR A 131 -20.71 14.80 -26.33
C THR A 131 -21.09 15.27 -24.93
N HIS A 132 -20.14 15.89 -24.24
CA HIS A 132 -20.30 16.28 -22.84
C HIS A 132 -19.76 17.68 -22.58
N ILE A 133 -20.44 18.43 -21.72
CA ILE A 133 -20.00 19.74 -21.23
C ILE A 133 -19.97 19.70 -19.69
N GLU A 134 -18.85 20.12 -19.12
CA GLU A 134 -18.66 20.26 -17.67
C GLU A 134 -18.51 21.74 -17.34
N VAL A 135 -19.39 22.28 -16.48
CA VAL A 135 -19.40 23.71 -16.12
C VAL A 135 -18.95 23.88 -14.67
N PHE A 136 -17.91 24.68 -14.45
CA PHE A 136 -17.34 24.99 -13.14
C PHE A 136 -17.57 26.48 -12.82
N THR A 137 -18.45 26.79 -11.88
CA THR A 137 -18.84 28.18 -11.55
C THR A 137 -19.37 28.31 -10.13
N ASP A 138 -19.36 29.52 -9.59
CA ASP A 138 -19.98 29.88 -8.32
C ASP A 138 -21.39 30.51 -8.46
N LEU A 139 -21.87 30.66 -9.71
CA LEU A 139 -23.14 31.28 -10.08
C LEU A 139 -23.33 32.72 -9.56
N SER A 140 -22.23 33.42 -9.30
CA SER A 140 -22.29 34.80 -8.79
C SER A 140 -22.53 35.85 -9.88
N ASN A 141 -22.29 35.50 -11.15
CA ASN A 141 -22.35 36.42 -12.27
C ASN A 141 -23.81 36.69 -12.73
N PRO A 142 -24.12 37.91 -13.22
CA PRO A 142 -25.37 38.20 -13.91
C PRO A 142 -25.54 37.34 -15.17
N PHE A 143 -26.77 36.88 -15.44
CA PHE A 143 -27.09 36.06 -16.61
C PHE A 143 -28.42 36.44 -17.25
N ASN A 144 -28.59 36.16 -18.55
CA ASN A 144 -29.82 36.42 -19.29
C ASN A 144 -30.71 35.17 -19.39
N SER A 145 -31.90 35.23 -18.79
CA SER A 145 -32.84 34.10 -18.75
C SER A 145 -33.67 33.90 -20.02
N GLU A 146 -33.71 34.86 -20.95
CA GLU A 146 -34.57 34.82 -22.15
C GLU A 146 -34.22 33.67 -23.11
N GLN A 147 -32.97 33.21 -23.10
CA GLN A 147 -32.48 32.21 -24.06
C GLN A 147 -32.53 30.76 -23.55
N LEU A 148 -32.98 30.54 -22.31
CA LEU A 148 -32.94 29.22 -21.66
C LEU A 148 -33.63 28.12 -22.46
N ASP A 149 -34.84 28.38 -22.95
CA ASP A 149 -35.63 27.37 -23.66
C ASP A 149 -34.97 26.98 -25.00
N ILE A 150 -34.31 27.93 -25.66
CA ILE A 150 -33.56 27.72 -26.90
C ILE A 150 -32.31 26.86 -26.63
N ILE A 151 -31.59 27.14 -25.54
CA ILE A 151 -30.42 26.38 -25.11
C ILE A 151 -30.83 24.93 -24.78
N ILE A 152 -31.88 24.73 -23.99
CA ILE A 152 -32.38 23.39 -23.63
C ILE A 152 -32.79 22.62 -24.88
N HIS A 153 -33.52 23.25 -25.80
CA HIS A 153 -33.91 22.61 -27.06
C HIS A 153 -32.69 22.21 -27.89
N SER A 154 -31.69 23.09 -27.96
CA SER A 154 -30.46 22.87 -28.73
C SER A 154 -29.61 21.76 -28.12
N LEU A 155 -29.49 21.68 -26.79
CA LEU A 155 -28.79 20.60 -26.08
C LEU A 155 -29.46 19.24 -26.30
N LYS A 156 -30.81 19.18 -26.22
CA LYS A 156 -31.58 17.96 -26.51
C LYS A 156 -31.39 17.50 -27.94
N LYS A 157 -31.49 18.43 -28.90
CA LYS A 157 -31.34 18.12 -30.32
C LYS A 157 -29.93 17.63 -30.67
N ALA A 158 -28.92 18.16 -30.00
CA ALA A 158 -27.53 17.77 -30.20
C ALA A 158 -27.09 16.57 -29.34
N GLU A 159 -27.98 16.02 -28.50
CA GLU A 159 -27.68 14.93 -27.55
C GLU A 159 -26.46 15.23 -26.65
N ILE A 160 -26.28 16.49 -26.25
CA ILE A 160 -25.18 16.92 -25.39
C ILE A 160 -25.60 16.75 -23.92
N SER A 161 -24.80 15.98 -23.19
CA SER A 161 -24.94 15.81 -21.74
C SER A 161 -24.24 16.94 -20.98
N LEU A 162 -24.78 17.35 -19.83
CA LEU A 162 -24.31 18.51 -19.06
C LEU A 162 -24.10 18.14 -17.59
N GLN A 163 -23.02 18.63 -16.98
CA GLN A 163 -22.76 18.52 -15.55
C GLN A 163 -22.34 19.87 -14.97
N PHE A 164 -22.82 20.18 -13.76
CA PHE A 164 -22.48 21.41 -13.05
C PHE A 164 -21.70 21.12 -11.77
N PHE A 165 -20.66 21.91 -11.56
CA PHE A 165 -19.78 21.87 -10.40
C PHE A 165 -19.81 23.22 -9.69
N LEU A 166 -20.31 23.22 -8.45
CA LEU A 166 -20.59 24.41 -7.66
C LEU A 166 -19.81 24.39 -6.33
N PRO A 167 -19.63 25.54 -5.65
CA PRO A 167 -18.98 25.56 -4.33
C PRO A 167 -19.91 25.09 -3.20
N PHE A 168 -21.23 25.03 -3.41
CA PHE A 168 -22.21 24.68 -2.39
C PHE A 168 -23.12 23.52 -2.82
N SER A 169 -23.53 22.69 -1.86
CA SER A 169 -24.42 21.56 -2.14
C SER A 169 -25.85 22.05 -2.33
N ILE A 170 -26.50 21.57 -3.39
CA ILE A 170 -27.93 21.80 -3.60
C ILE A 170 -28.70 20.71 -2.84
N GLY A 171 -29.51 21.12 -1.87
CA GLY A 171 -30.42 20.21 -1.16
C GLY A 171 -31.35 19.49 -2.15
N LYS A 172 -31.28 18.16 -2.15
CA LYS A 172 -32.15 17.27 -2.94
C LYS A 172 -33.50 17.16 -2.28
N GLU A 173 -34.36 18.17 -2.43
CA GLU A 173 -35.76 18.04 -2.06
C GLU A 173 -36.48 17.11 -3.05
N ARG A 174 -36.53 15.81 -2.73
CA ARG A 174 -37.54 14.91 -3.32
C ARG A 174 -38.89 15.24 -2.65
N GLY A 175 -39.80 15.84 -3.42
CA GLY A 175 -40.82 16.78 -2.91
C GLY A 175 -42.13 16.21 -2.34
N ARG A 176 -42.92 17.14 -1.76
CA ARG A 176 -44.36 17.43 -1.95
C ARG A 176 -44.96 17.96 -0.64
N GLY A 177 -45.29 19.26 -0.60
CA GLY A 177 -46.05 19.88 0.48
C GLY A 177 -45.55 21.27 0.86
N ASP A 178 -46.27 22.28 0.38
CA ASP A 178 -46.28 23.64 0.91
C ASP A 178 -46.56 23.59 2.42
N ILE A 179 -45.67 24.10 3.30
CA ILE A 179 -45.93 24.53 4.68
C ILE A 179 -44.63 25.06 5.35
N SER A 180 -44.66 26.35 5.67
CA SER A 180 -43.93 27.10 6.72
C SER A 180 -42.51 26.66 7.14
N PHE A 181 -41.56 27.55 6.86
CA PHE A 181 -40.24 27.63 7.48
C PHE A 181 -40.35 27.74 9.02
N ARG A 182 -39.95 26.68 9.76
CA ARG A 182 -39.47 26.82 11.13
C ARG A 182 -38.15 26.07 11.34
N LEU A 183 -37.26 26.80 11.99
CA LEU A 183 -35.84 26.63 12.21
C LEU A 183 -35.60 25.60 13.32
N ASP A 184 -34.85 24.52 13.05
CA ASP A 184 -34.14 23.78 14.10
C ASP A 184 -32.82 23.21 13.57
N ASN A 185 -31.80 23.39 14.42
CA ASN A 185 -30.35 23.25 14.20
C ASN A 185 -29.89 21.87 13.67
N ARG A 186 -29.12 21.84 12.56
CA ARG A 186 -28.13 20.80 12.24
C ARG A 186 -26.92 21.36 11.49
N GLY A 187 -25.75 20.79 11.78
CA GLY A 187 -24.46 21.13 11.18
C GLY A 187 -24.46 21.06 9.64
N SER A 188 -23.92 22.12 9.05
CA SER A 188 -23.27 22.23 7.73
C SER A 188 -23.95 21.69 6.46
N SER A 189 -25.24 21.34 6.45
CA SER A 189 -25.93 20.86 5.24
C SER A 189 -27.26 21.57 4.96
N PHE A 190 -27.27 22.90 5.06
CA PHE A 190 -28.40 23.75 4.65
C PHE A 190 -27.82 25.01 4.04
N PHE A 191 -28.44 25.51 2.96
CA PHE A 191 -28.14 26.78 2.27
C PHE A 191 -27.23 27.69 3.12
N PRO A 192 -25.97 27.95 2.71
CA PRO A 192 -25.15 28.92 3.41
C PRO A 192 -26.02 30.16 3.62
N LYS A 193 -26.13 30.62 4.87
CA LYS A 193 -26.80 31.88 5.25
C LYS A 193 -26.09 33.13 4.66
N GLY A 194 -25.51 33.00 3.48
CA GLY A 194 -24.74 34.00 2.75
C GLY A 194 -24.69 33.77 1.23
N ILE A 195 -25.55 32.91 0.66
CA ILE A 195 -25.71 32.84 -0.80
C ILE A 195 -26.39 34.13 -1.28
N GLY A 196 -25.77 34.85 -2.21
CA GLY A 196 -26.33 36.09 -2.79
C GLY A 196 -27.64 35.84 -3.53
N GLU A 197 -28.47 36.88 -3.71
CA GLU A 197 -29.74 36.73 -4.46
C GLU A 197 -29.49 36.23 -5.90
N GLN A 198 -28.43 36.72 -6.54
CA GLN A 198 -28.00 36.29 -7.87
C GLN A 198 -27.69 34.78 -7.93
N GLN A 199 -26.95 34.25 -6.95
CA GLN A 199 -26.64 32.84 -6.86
C GLN A 199 -27.91 32.00 -6.62
N ARG A 200 -28.87 32.51 -5.84
CA ARG A 200 -30.15 31.82 -5.63
C ARG A 200 -30.94 31.70 -6.92
N GLU A 201 -30.98 32.76 -7.72
CA GLU A 201 -31.62 32.77 -9.03
C GLU A 201 -30.90 31.80 -9.99
N GLY A 202 -29.56 31.84 -10.03
CA GLY A 202 -28.74 30.93 -10.83
C GLY A 202 -28.97 29.46 -10.47
N ILE A 203 -29.07 29.13 -9.18
CA ILE A 203 -29.38 27.76 -8.72
C ILE A 203 -30.75 27.30 -9.20
N GLN A 204 -31.77 28.16 -9.09
CA GLN A 204 -33.12 27.83 -9.55
C GLN A 204 -33.14 27.59 -11.07
N MET A 205 -32.38 28.39 -11.81
CA MET A 205 -32.23 28.24 -13.25
C MET A 205 -31.53 26.93 -13.63
N VAL A 206 -30.38 26.64 -13.03
CA VAL A 206 -29.63 25.38 -13.26
C VAL A 206 -30.49 24.18 -12.89
N LYS A 207 -31.24 24.21 -11.79
CA LYS A 207 -32.21 23.16 -11.44
C LYS A 207 -33.25 22.97 -12.53
N LYS A 208 -33.88 24.04 -13.00
CA LYS A 208 -34.90 23.98 -14.07
C LYS A 208 -34.31 23.39 -15.35
N MET A 209 -33.10 23.81 -15.70
CA MET A 209 -32.37 23.33 -16.88
C MET A 209 -32.06 21.83 -16.79
N MET A 210 -31.45 21.39 -15.69
CA MET A 210 -31.08 20.00 -15.47
C MET A 210 -32.30 19.07 -15.39
N LEU A 211 -33.36 19.49 -14.70
CA LEU A 211 -34.64 18.77 -14.67
C LEU A 211 -35.26 18.64 -16.07
N SER A 212 -35.15 19.68 -16.89
CA SER A 212 -35.68 19.66 -18.25
C SER A 212 -34.87 18.74 -19.17
N LEU A 213 -33.55 18.64 -18.97
CA LEU A 213 -32.65 17.83 -19.80
C LEU A 213 -32.69 16.34 -19.43
N GLU A 214 -32.56 16.01 -18.15
CA GLU A 214 -32.35 14.63 -17.68
C GLU A 214 -33.45 14.11 -16.74
N GLY A 215 -34.52 14.88 -16.54
CA GLY A 215 -35.61 14.50 -15.63
C GLY A 215 -35.21 14.60 -14.15
N GLU A 216 -35.83 13.79 -13.29
CA GLU A 216 -35.54 13.78 -11.84
C GLU A 216 -34.07 13.43 -11.53
N ASP A 217 -33.44 12.61 -12.38
CA ASP A 217 -32.03 12.22 -12.25
C ASP A 217 -31.07 13.39 -12.55
N GLY A 218 -31.53 14.45 -13.21
CA GLY A 218 -30.71 15.63 -13.50
C GLY A 218 -30.25 16.40 -12.26
N LEU A 219 -30.99 16.31 -11.15
CA LEU A 219 -30.57 16.89 -9.87
C LEU A 219 -29.40 16.14 -9.23
N ASP A 220 -29.18 14.88 -9.61
CA ASP A 220 -28.05 14.10 -9.15
C ASP A 220 -26.74 14.45 -9.89
N GLU A 221 -26.83 15.18 -11.02
CA GLU A 221 -25.70 15.63 -11.84
C GLU A 221 -25.17 17.02 -11.48
N ILE A 222 -25.66 17.60 -10.38
CA ILE A 222 -25.10 18.83 -9.81
C ILE A 222 -24.25 18.46 -8.59
N TYR A 223 -22.96 18.72 -8.67
CA TYR A 223 -21.98 18.31 -7.67
C TYR A 223 -21.30 19.53 -7.03
N THR A 224 -20.77 19.35 -5.83
CA THR A 224 -19.85 20.32 -5.26
C THR A 224 -18.41 20.04 -5.67
N PHE A 225 -17.55 21.05 -5.71
CA PHE A 225 -16.12 20.80 -5.95
C PHE A 225 -15.54 19.83 -4.93
N SER A 226 -15.87 20.00 -3.64
CA SER A 226 -15.44 19.10 -2.55
C SER A 226 -15.94 17.66 -2.73
N GLU A 227 -17.22 17.47 -3.10
CA GLU A 227 -17.73 16.12 -3.39
C GLU A 227 -17.12 15.53 -4.67
N SER A 228 -16.74 16.37 -5.62
CA SER A 228 -16.17 15.94 -6.91
C SER A 228 -14.72 15.50 -6.79
N LEU A 229 -13.97 16.05 -5.85
CA LEU A 229 -12.66 15.51 -5.46
C LEU A 229 -12.78 14.13 -4.80
N ARG A 230 -13.92 13.85 -4.13
CA ARG A 230 -14.16 12.58 -3.42
C ARG A 230 -14.87 11.52 -4.26
N LYS A 231 -15.53 11.88 -5.35
CA LYS A 231 -16.38 10.99 -6.15
C LYS A 231 -15.94 10.97 -7.61
N LEU A 232 -16.24 9.89 -8.32
CA LEU A 232 -16.01 9.80 -9.77
C LEU A 232 -17.09 10.49 -10.62
N CYS A 233 -17.72 11.56 -10.13
CA CYS A 233 -18.85 12.21 -10.82
C CYS A 233 -18.49 12.77 -12.19
N VAL A 234 -17.34 13.44 -12.31
CA VAL A 234 -16.79 13.96 -13.58
C VAL A 234 -16.60 12.85 -14.63
N PHE A 235 -16.43 11.60 -14.18
CA PHE A 235 -16.21 10.47 -15.08
C PHE A 235 -17.50 9.70 -15.41
N LYS A 236 -18.62 9.97 -14.71
CA LYS A 236 -19.87 9.18 -14.82
C LYS A 236 -20.42 9.18 -16.24
N LYS A 237 -20.38 10.33 -16.93
CA LYS A 237 -20.94 10.48 -18.28
C LYS A 237 -20.00 9.95 -19.36
N ILE A 238 -18.70 10.01 -19.13
CA ILE A 238 -17.66 9.51 -20.05
C ILE A 238 -17.24 8.06 -19.79
N GLU A 239 -17.82 7.39 -18.78
CA GLU A 239 -17.48 6.01 -18.46
C GLU A 239 -17.77 5.08 -19.64
N ARG A 240 -16.80 4.18 -19.90
CA ARG A 240 -16.89 3.19 -20.96
C ARG A 240 -17.85 2.09 -20.54
N GLY A 241 -18.89 1.86 -21.35
CA GLY A 241 -19.83 0.78 -21.11
C GLY A 241 -19.13 -0.59 -21.02
N PRO A 242 -19.54 -1.47 -20.09
CA PRO A 242 -18.94 -2.79 -19.95
C PRO A 242 -19.20 -3.63 -21.21
N ILE A 243 -18.22 -4.44 -21.59
CA ILE A 243 -18.32 -5.28 -22.79
C ILE A 243 -19.32 -6.43 -22.49
N PRO A 244 -20.36 -6.60 -23.33
CA PRO A 244 -21.31 -7.70 -23.16
C PRO A 244 -20.65 -9.05 -23.44
N TRP A 245 -20.91 -10.04 -22.58
CA TRP A 245 -20.58 -11.44 -22.82
C TRP A 245 -21.88 -12.22 -23.10
N PRO A 246 -22.22 -12.49 -24.36
CA PRO A 246 -23.42 -13.23 -24.71
C PRO A 246 -23.24 -14.72 -24.37
N CYS A 247 -24.23 -15.32 -23.70
CA CYS A 247 -24.25 -16.74 -23.37
C CYS A 247 -25.69 -17.29 -23.41
N GLN A 248 -25.83 -18.60 -23.24
CA GLN A 248 -27.11 -19.26 -23.01
C GLN A 248 -27.14 -19.81 -21.59
N LEU A 249 -28.18 -19.46 -20.86
CA LEU A 249 -28.53 -20.03 -19.56
C LEU A 249 -29.36 -21.29 -19.81
N THR A 250 -28.88 -22.44 -19.37
CA THR A 250 -29.59 -23.72 -19.59
C THR A 250 -30.12 -24.26 -18.27
N ILE A 251 -31.43 -24.50 -18.20
CA ILE A 251 -32.09 -25.20 -17.09
C ILE A 251 -32.45 -26.60 -17.58
N GLY A 252 -31.75 -27.61 -17.05
CA GLY A 252 -31.80 -28.97 -17.61
C GLY A 252 -31.33 -28.99 -19.07
N SER A 253 -31.90 -29.90 -19.87
CA SER A 253 -31.53 -30.08 -21.29
C SER A 253 -32.45 -29.36 -22.28
N ASN A 254 -33.64 -28.94 -21.84
CA ASN A 254 -34.72 -28.55 -22.76
C ASN A 254 -35.01 -27.05 -22.78
N LEU A 255 -34.54 -26.28 -21.79
CA LEU A 255 -34.84 -24.85 -21.66
C LEU A 255 -33.57 -24.00 -21.74
N PRO A 256 -33.19 -23.54 -22.96
CA PRO A 256 -32.13 -22.56 -23.15
C PRO A 256 -32.70 -21.13 -23.20
N ILE A 257 -32.22 -20.26 -22.32
CA ILE A 257 -32.55 -18.82 -22.28
C ILE A 257 -31.34 -18.03 -22.76
N ARG A 258 -31.50 -17.14 -23.73
CA ARG A 258 -30.41 -16.28 -24.20
C ARG A 258 -30.15 -15.15 -23.20
N ILE A 259 -28.91 -15.05 -22.73
CA ILE A 259 -28.48 -14.08 -21.72
C ILE A 259 -27.26 -13.30 -22.18
N VAL A 260 -27.03 -12.16 -21.54
CA VAL A 260 -25.82 -11.36 -21.66
C VAL A 260 -25.33 -11.02 -20.26
N ALA A 261 -24.09 -11.39 -19.96
CA ALA A 261 -23.45 -11.00 -18.70
C ALA A 261 -22.52 -9.80 -18.89
N TYR A 262 -22.43 -8.97 -17.85
CA TYR A 262 -21.51 -7.85 -17.74
C TYR A 262 -20.72 -8.00 -16.44
N LYS A 263 -19.46 -7.59 -16.46
CA LYS A 263 -18.66 -7.50 -15.23
C LYS A 263 -19.14 -6.28 -14.44
N SER A 264 -19.76 -6.51 -13.30
CA SER A 264 -20.24 -5.45 -12.42
C SER A 264 -19.18 -4.98 -11.44
N ILE A 265 -18.40 -5.91 -10.89
CA ILE A 265 -17.28 -5.62 -9.99
C ILE A 265 -16.04 -6.26 -10.61
N LEU A 266 -14.98 -5.48 -10.74
CA LEU A 266 -13.66 -5.92 -11.17
C LEU A 266 -12.62 -5.08 -10.42
N GLN A 267 -11.57 -5.72 -9.93
CA GLN A 267 -10.44 -4.99 -9.36
C GLN A 267 -9.73 -4.20 -10.48
N GLU A 268 -9.83 -2.88 -10.44
CA GLU A 268 -9.09 -2.01 -11.35
C GLU A 268 -7.60 -2.05 -11.00
N LYS A 269 -6.76 -2.29 -12.02
CA LYS A 269 -5.31 -2.33 -11.89
C LYS A 269 -4.68 -1.35 -12.86
N VAL A 270 -3.48 -0.85 -12.53
CA VAL A 270 -2.72 0.00 -13.44
C VAL A 270 -2.39 -0.80 -14.71
N LYS A 271 -2.80 -0.26 -15.88
CA LYS A 271 -2.61 -0.93 -17.17
C LYS A 271 -1.16 -0.92 -17.63
N LYS A 272 -0.39 0.10 -17.23
CA LYS A 272 1.03 0.24 -17.56
C LYS A 272 1.91 -0.37 -16.48
N GLY A 273 2.87 -1.18 -16.90
CA GLY A 273 3.99 -1.58 -16.06
C GLY A 273 5.12 -0.56 -16.09
N TRP A 274 5.97 -0.57 -15.07
CA TRP A 274 7.20 0.21 -15.05
C TRP A 274 8.25 -0.47 -15.95
N ALA A 275 8.67 0.22 -16.99
CA ALA A 275 9.78 -0.24 -17.83
C ALA A 275 11.09 -0.06 -17.07
N ILE A 276 11.92 -1.12 -17.05
CA ILE A 276 13.26 -1.04 -16.48
C ILE A 276 14.16 -0.40 -17.53
N VAL A 277 14.87 0.65 -17.13
CA VAL A 277 15.80 1.42 -17.97
C VAL A 277 17.12 1.60 -17.21
N ASP A 278 18.21 1.78 -17.93
CA ASP A 278 19.49 2.12 -17.30
C ASP A 278 19.47 3.56 -16.75
N ALA A 279 20.12 3.78 -15.61
CA ALA A 279 20.08 5.07 -14.92
C ALA A 279 20.89 6.17 -15.63
N ARG A 280 21.89 5.80 -16.44
CA ARG A 280 22.76 6.76 -17.14
C ARG A 280 22.16 7.11 -18.50
N THR A 281 21.73 6.10 -19.24
CA THR A 281 21.24 6.29 -20.62
C THR A 281 19.73 6.55 -20.68
N LEU A 282 18.98 6.17 -19.64
CA LEU A 282 17.52 6.24 -19.57
C LEU A 282 16.81 5.47 -20.70
N LYS A 283 17.53 4.53 -21.33
CA LYS A 283 17.00 3.71 -22.43
C LYS A 283 16.76 2.29 -21.97
N LYS A 284 15.72 1.69 -22.53
CA LYS A 284 15.40 0.28 -22.36
C LYS A 284 16.33 -0.62 -23.16
N GLU A 285 16.82 -0.14 -24.30
CA GLU A 285 17.65 -0.89 -25.25
C GLU A 285 18.99 -1.35 -24.63
N ASP A 286 19.51 -0.55 -23.69
CA ASP A 286 20.76 -0.85 -22.98
C ASP A 286 20.59 -1.90 -21.87
N VAL A 287 19.33 -2.25 -21.54
CA VAL A 287 19.02 -3.27 -20.53
C VAL A 287 18.56 -4.54 -21.24
N GLN A 288 19.43 -5.54 -21.26
CA GLN A 288 19.09 -6.88 -21.74
C GLN A 288 18.92 -7.83 -20.55
N LYS A 289 17.85 -8.62 -20.57
CA LYS A 289 17.59 -9.66 -19.57
C LYS A 289 18.03 -11.00 -20.13
N GLU A 290 19.15 -11.50 -19.63
CA GLU A 290 19.61 -12.86 -19.88
C GLU A 290 19.23 -13.74 -18.69
N THR A 291 18.80 -14.98 -18.96
CA THR A 291 18.45 -15.96 -17.92
C THR A 291 19.24 -17.21 -18.22
N ILE A 292 20.22 -17.50 -17.37
CA ILE A 292 21.07 -18.68 -17.42
C ILE A 292 20.46 -19.72 -16.48
N TYR A 293 20.44 -20.97 -16.92
CA TYR A 293 19.96 -22.08 -16.10
C TYR A 293 21.17 -22.87 -15.64
N CYS A 294 21.33 -23.02 -14.33
CA CYS A 294 22.39 -23.84 -13.74
C CYS A 294 21.75 -25.05 -13.05
N LEU A 295 22.47 -26.18 -13.02
CA LEU A 295 22.12 -27.28 -12.12
C LEU A 295 22.26 -26.81 -10.68
N ASN A 296 21.35 -27.27 -9.82
CA ASN A 296 21.48 -27.08 -8.38
C ASN A 296 22.43 -28.14 -7.80
N ASP A 297 23.63 -28.27 -8.37
CA ASP A 297 24.78 -28.99 -7.83
C ASP A 297 25.76 -28.01 -7.19
N ASP A 298 26.76 -28.53 -6.46
CA ASP A 298 27.76 -27.68 -5.80
C ASP A 298 28.64 -26.91 -6.82
N ASP A 299 28.69 -27.40 -8.07
CA ASP A 299 29.49 -26.84 -9.17
C ASP A 299 28.71 -25.84 -10.06
N GLU A 300 27.41 -25.63 -9.80
CA GLU A 300 26.48 -24.77 -10.55
C GLU A 300 26.59 -24.90 -12.08
N THR A 301 26.59 -26.13 -12.59
CA THR A 301 26.88 -26.41 -14.01
C THR A 301 25.83 -25.77 -14.93
N GLU A 302 26.25 -24.96 -15.91
CA GLU A 302 25.35 -24.32 -16.88
C GLU A 302 24.67 -25.34 -17.81
N VAL A 303 23.36 -25.20 -17.99
CA VAL A 303 22.51 -26.05 -18.84
C VAL A 303 21.81 -25.22 -19.89
N LEU A 304 21.78 -25.74 -21.12
CA LEU A 304 21.05 -25.13 -22.22
C LEU A 304 19.54 -25.23 -21.99
N LYS A 305 18.81 -24.18 -22.34
CA LYS A 305 17.34 -24.12 -22.18
C LYS A 305 16.61 -25.26 -22.90
N GLU A 306 17.16 -25.75 -24.01
CA GLU A 306 16.56 -26.85 -24.80
C GLU A 306 16.63 -28.19 -24.08
N ASP A 307 17.62 -28.37 -23.20
CA ASP A 307 17.80 -29.59 -22.41
C ASP A 307 16.96 -29.59 -21.13
N THR A 308 16.20 -28.52 -20.87
CA THR A 308 15.31 -28.43 -19.70
C THR A 308 13.94 -29.04 -20.00
N ILE A 309 13.51 -29.97 -19.15
CA ILE A 309 12.16 -30.53 -19.18
C ILE A 309 11.34 -29.96 -18.02
N GLN A 310 10.06 -29.67 -18.28
CA GLN A 310 9.15 -29.25 -17.22
C GLN A 310 8.85 -30.47 -16.32
N GLY A 311 8.93 -30.26 -15.01
CA GLY A 311 8.64 -31.29 -14.02
C GLY A 311 7.64 -30.77 -12.99
N PHE A 312 6.78 -31.66 -12.51
CA PHE A 312 5.86 -31.37 -11.41
C PHE A 312 6.26 -32.19 -10.19
N ARG A 313 6.15 -31.56 -9.01
CA ARG A 313 6.37 -32.27 -7.76
C ARG A 313 5.10 -33.03 -7.41
N TYR A 314 5.21 -34.34 -7.24
CA TYR A 314 4.15 -35.20 -6.74
C TYR A 314 4.63 -35.89 -5.46
N GLY A 315 4.35 -35.26 -4.31
CA GLY A 315 4.94 -35.65 -3.04
C GLY A 315 6.44 -35.33 -2.98
N SER A 316 7.26 -36.34 -2.71
CA SER A 316 8.72 -36.25 -2.72
C SER A 316 9.30 -36.22 -4.14
N ASP A 317 8.59 -36.82 -5.10
CA ASP A 317 9.15 -37.16 -6.40
C ASP A 317 8.92 -36.04 -7.41
N ILE A 318 9.86 -35.91 -8.34
CA ILE A 318 9.76 -34.98 -9.47
C ILE A 318 9.42 -35.80 -10.70
N ILE A 319 8.20 -35.63 -11.20
CA ILE A 319 7.73 -36.33 -12.39
C ILE A 319 8.00 -35.43 -13.60
N PRO A 320 8.85 -35.83 -14.55
CA PRO A 320 9.05 -35.09 -15.78
C PRO A 320 7.77 -35.17 -16.63
N PHE A 321 7.23 -34.02 -17.02
CA PHE A 321 6.00 -33.93 -17.80
C PHE A 321 6.12 -32.85 -18.87
N SER A 322 6.15 -33.28 -20.13
CA SER A 322 6.35 -32.37 -21.25
C SER A 322 5.12 -31.47 -21.43
N LYS A 323 5.33 -30.26 -21.97
CA LYS A 323 4.23 -29.34 -22.31
C LYS A 323 3.25 -29.90 -23.34
N VAL A 324 3.74 -30.82 -24.20
CA VAL A 324 2.90 -31.48 -25.22
C VAL A 324 1.94 -32.45 -24.55
N ASP A 325 2.45 -33.25 -23.62
CA ASP A 325 1.62 -34.18 -22.85
C ASP A 325 0.65 -33.41 -21.95
N GLU A 326 1.09 -32.30 -21.34
CA GLU A 326 0.25 -31.42 -20.54
C GLU A 326 -0.94 -30.88 -21.33
N GLU A 327 -0.72 -30.32 -22.52
CA GLU A 327 -1.81 -29.76 -23.33
C GLU A 327 -2.78 -30.83 -23.90
N GLN A 328 -2.31 -32.07 -24.07
CA GLN A 328 -3.16 -33.18 -24.49
C GLN A 328 -4.01 -33.74 -23.33
N MET A 329 -3.39 -33.94 -22.16
CA MET A 329 -4.04 -34.52 -20.99
C MET A 329 -4.82 -33.50 -20.15
N LYS A 330 -4.57 -32.20 -20.33
CA LYS A 330 -5.30 -31.14 -19.64
C LYS A 330 -6.79 -31.22 -19.91
N TYR A 331 -7.59 -31.05 -18.86
CA TYR A 331 -9.03 -30.96 -18.96
C TYR A 331 -9.46 -29.81 -19.89
N LYS A 332 -10.24 -30.14 -20.92
CA LYS A 332 -10.79 -29.17 -21.87
C LYS A 332 -12.29 -29.01 -21.59
N SER A 333 -12.72 -27.76 -21.37
CA SER A 333 -14.13 -27.47 -21.19
C SER A 333 -14.89 -27.59 -22.52
N GLU A 334 -16.15 -28.00 -22.45
CA GLU A 334 -17.01 -28.23 -23.62
C GLU A 334 -17.28 -26.94 -24.42
N GLY A 335 -17.10 -25.78 -23.78
CA GLY A 335 -17.28 -24.47 -24.39
C GLY A 335 -17.73 -23.44 -23.39
N LYS A 336 -18.20 -22.30 -23.91
CA LYS A 336 -18.89 -21.32 -23.08
C LYS A 336 -20.18 -21.96 -22.57
N CYS A 337 -20.44 -21.90 -21.27
CA CYS A 337 -21.68 -22.40 -20.70
C CYS A 337 -22.08 -21.61 -19.46
N PHE A 338 -23.39 -21.52 -19.23
CA PHE A 338 -23.99 -20.96 -18.02
C PHE A 338 -25.13 -21.88 -17.59
N SER A 339 -24.79 -23.06 -17.07
CA SER A 339 -25.78 -24.13 -16.84
C SER A 339 -26.13 -24.24 -15.35
N VAL A 340 -27.44 -24.26 -15.05
CA VAL A 340 -27.93 -24.47 -13.69
C VAL A 340 -27.72 -25.92 -13.28
N LEU A 341 -27.03 -26.13 -12.16
CA LEU A 341 -26.78 -27.43 -11.54
C LEU A 341 -27.89 -27.79 -10.54
N GLY A 342 -28.40 -26.81 -9.81
CA GLY A 342 -29.45 -27.00 -8.81
C GLY A 342 -29.84 -25.69 -8.14
N PHE A 343 -30.78 -25.77 -7.19
CA PHE A 343 -31.26 -24.64 -6.40
C PHE A 343 -31.14 -24.97 -4.91
N CYS A 344 -30.88 -23.97 -4.08
CA CYS A 344 -30.85 -24.10 -2.63
C CYS A 344 -31.33 -22.81 -1.95
N ASP A 345 -31.60 -22.85 -0.65
CA ASP A 345 -32.02 -21.66 0.09
C ASP A 345 -30.88 -20.64 0.21
N THR A 346 -31.20 -19.35 0.20
CA THR A 346 -30.22 -18.26 0.37
C THR A 346 -29.37 -18.45 1.63
N SER A 347 -29.97 -18.97 2.72
CA SER A 347 -29.31 -19.22 4.00
C SER A 347 -28.15 -20.25 3.92
N GLN A 348 -28.17 -21.15 2.94
CA GLN A 348 -27.13 -22.17 2.77
C GLN A 348 -25.84 -21.61 2.15
N VAL A 349 -25.91 -20.43 1.53
CA VAL A 349 -24.78 -19.79 0.84
C VAL A 349 -24.34 -18.52 1.57
N PRO A 350 -23.58 -18.64 2.68
CA PRO A 350 -23.12 -17.47 3.40
C PRO A 350 -22.04 -16.72 2.61
N ARG A 351 -22.07 -15.38 2.69
CA ARG A 351 -21.14 -14.47 1.98
C ARG A 351 -19.65 -14.77 2.21
N LYS A 352 -19.29 -15.38 3.33
CA LYS A 352 -17.91 -15.79 3.65
C LYS A 352 -17.32 -16.82 2.68
N PHE A 353 -18.18 -17.55 1.96
CA PHE A 353 -17.78 -18.51 0.93
C PHE A 353 -17.76 -17.89 -0.47
N PHE A 354 -17.85 -16.57 -0.63
CA PHE A 354 -17.68 -15.97 -1.94
C PHE A 354 -16.21 -15.98 -2.35
N MET A 355 -15.96 -16.45 -3.56
CA MET A 355 -14.65 -16.53 -4.21
C MET A 355 -14.65 -15.73 -5.50
N GLY A 356 -13.46 -15.62 -6.11
CA GLY A 356 -13.26 -14.95 -7.38
C GLY A 356 -12.99 -13.45 -7.25
N ASN A 357 -12.42 -12.88 -8.32
CA ASN A 357 -11.99 -11.48 -8.38
C ASN A 357 -12.99 -10.57 -9.11
N GLN A 358 -14.16 -11.10 -9.47
CA GLN A 358 -15.18 -10.39 -10.22
C GLN A 358 -16.58 -10.84 -9.83
N ALA A 359 -17.55 -9.93 -9.92
CA ALA A 359 -18.97 -10.25 -9.84
C ALA A 359 -19.62 -9.97 -11.21
N LEU A 360 -20.40 -10.92 -11.71
CA LEU A 360 -21.07 -10.80 -13.00
C LEU A 360 -22.54 -10.47 -12.80
N LYS A 361 -23.06 -9.45 -13.48
CA LYS A 361 -24.49 -9.21 -13.61
C LYS A 361 -24.98 -9.80 -14.91
N VAL A 362 -25.96 -10.68 -14.81
CA VAL A 362 -26.57 -11.40 -15.92
C VAL A 362 -27.93 -10.78 -16.21
N PHE A 363 -28.17 -10.51 -17.48
CA PHE A 363 -29.41 -9.98 -18.02
C PHE A 363 -29.89 -10.87 -19.16
N ALA A 364 -31.16 -10.71 -19.55
CA ALA A 364 -31.65 -11.26 -20.81
C ALA A 364 -30.97 -10.61 -22.02
N ALA A 365 -30.95 -11.31 -23.15
CA ALA A 365 -30.47 -10.74 -24.40
C ALA A 365 -31.37 -9.59 -24.88
N ARG A 366 -30.77 -8.47 -25.31
CA ARG A 366 -31.49 -7.22 -25.65
C ARG A 366 -32.54 -7.40 -26.76
N ASP A 367 -32.27 -8.29 -27.71
CA ASP A 367 -33.11 -8.46 -28.90
C ASP A 367 -34.12 -9.61 -28.75
N ASP A 368 -34.33 -10.13 -27.53
CA ASP A 368 -35.16 -11.32 -27.28
C ASP A 368 -36.14 -11.11 -26.13
N GLU A 369 -37.35 -10.67 -26.46
CA GLU A 369 -38.43 -10.46 -25.49
C GLU A 369 -38.86 -11.75 -24.81
N ALA A 370 -38.90 -12.88 -25.53
CA ALA A 370 -39.28 -14.17 -24.96
C ALA A 370 -38.25 -14.62 -23.90
N ALA A 371 -36.96 -14.43 -24.18
CA ALA A 371 -35.91 -14.67 -23.20
C ALA A 371 -36.00 -13.70 -22.00
N ALA A 372 -36.39 -12.44 -22.22
CA ALA A 372 -36.58 -11.47 -21.14
C ALA A 372 -37.71 -11.86 -20.18
N VAL A 373 -38.86 -12.29 -20.72
CA VAL A 373 -39.99 -12.76 -19.89
C VAL A 373 -39.62 -14.02 -19.13
N ALA A 374 -38.97 -14.99 -19.78
CA ALA A 374 -38.53 -16.23 -19.12
C ALA A 374 -37.49 -15.96 -18.02
N PHE A 375 -36.54 -15.04 -18.27
CA PHE A 375 -35.53 -14.65 -17.31
C PHE A 375 -36.13 -13.88 -16.13
N SER A 376 -37.02 -12.91 -16.37
CA SER A 376 -37.72 -12.16 -15.32
C SER A 376 -38.55 -13.10 -14.44
N SER A 377 -39.28 -14.04 -15.05
CA SER A 377 -40.05 -15.07 -14.31
C SER A 377 -39.15 -15.91 -13.39
N LEU A 378 -37.94 -16.26 -13.85
CA LEU A 378 -36.96 -16.98 -13.01
C LEU A 378 -36.45 -16.12 -11.86
N VAL A 379 -36.13 -14.84 -12.11
CA VAL A 379 -35.65 -13.92 -11.06
C VAL A 379 -36.71 -13.72 -9.97
N HIS A 380 -37.96 -13.49 -10.36
CA HIS A 380 -39.07 -13.35 -9.43
C HIS A 380 -39.32 -14.63 -8.62
N ALA A 381 -39.31 -15.80 -9.28
CA ALA A 381 -39.48 -17.07 -8.57
C ALA A 381 -38.39 -17.31 -7.52
N LEU A 382 -37.14 -16.93 -7.81
CA LEU A 382 -36.03 -17.05 -6.85
C LEU A 382 -36.20 -16.09 -5.66
N GLU A 383 -36.65 -14.86 -5.91
CA GLU A 383 -36.89 -13.88 -4.85
C GLU A 383 -38.07 -14.28 -3.95
N GLU A 384 -39.20 -14.69 -4.54
CA GLU A 384 -40.41 -15.09 -3.81
C GLU A 384 -40.19 -16.34 -2.94
N LEU A 385 -39.34 -17.26 -3.41
CA LEU A 385 -39.03 -18.50 -2.70
C LEU A 385 -37.80 -18.39 -1.77
N ASP A 386 -37.12 -17.23 -1.71
CA ASP A 386 -35.83 -17.04 -1.04
C ASP A 386 -34.80 -18.13 -1.39
N MET A 387 -34.70 -18.41 -2.70
CA MET A 387 -33.81 -19.43 -3.26
C MET A 387 -32.73 -18.81 -4.15
N VAL A 388 -31.63 -19.52 -4.28
CA VAL A 388 -30.51 -19.19 -5.17
C VAL A 388 -30.21 -20.35 -6.10
N ALA A 389 -29.67 -20.04 -7.28
CA ALA A 389 -29.28 -21.04 -8.27
C ALA A 389 -27.79 -21.33 -8.20
N ILE A 390 -27.40 -22.61 -8.15
CA ILE A 390 -26.02 -23.05 -8.30
C ILE A 390 -25.74 -23.27 -9.79
N ILE A 391 -24.71 -22.61 -10.31
CA ILE A 391 -24.43 -22.53 -11.74
C ILE A 391 -23.00 -22.96 -12.03
N ARG A 392 -22.85 -23.81 -13.05
CA ARG A 392 -21.57 -24.05 -13.73
C ARG A 392 -21.37 -22.98 -14.79
N TYR A 393 -20.34 -22.17 -14.57
CA TYR A 393 -19.91 -21.08 -15.43
C TYR A 393 -18.61 -21.45 -16.14
N ALA A 394 -18.60 -21.39 -17.46
CA ALA A 394 -17.38 -21.44 -18.25
C ALA A 394 -17.36 -20.26 -19.22
N TYR A 395 -16.31 -19.42 -19.13
CA TYR A 395 -16.20 -18.22 -19.96
C TYR A 395 -15.96 -18.56 -21.43
N ASP A 396 -15.04 -19.49 -21.69
CA ASP A 396 -14.67 -20.02 -22.99
C ASP A 396 -14.10 -21.45 -22.87
N ARG A 397 -13.63 -22.02 -23.99
CA ARG A 397 -13.01 -23.36 -24.03
C ARG A 397 -11.65 -23.46 -23.32
N ARG A 398 -11.01 -22.32 -23.04
CA ARG A 398 -9.65 -22.25 -22.47
C ARG A 398 -9.67 -22.10 -20.96
N ALA A 399 -10.71 -21.44 -20.45
CA ALA A 399 -10.94 -21.24 -19.04
C ALA A 399 -11.44 -22.52 -18.39
N ASN A 400 -10.95 -22.76 -17.18
CA ASN A 400 -11.47 -23.81 -16.32
C ASN A 400 -12.92 -23.46 -15.91
N PRO A 401 -13.83 -24.44 -15.89
CA PRO A 401 -15.19 -24.21 -15.42
C PRO A 401 -15.16 -23.84 -13.94
N GLN A 402 -16.01 -22.89 -13.57
CA GLN A 402 -16.20 -22.41 -12.21
C GLN A 402 -17.59 -22.83 -11.75
N VAL A 403 -17.72 -23.18 -10.48
CA VAL A 403 -19.01 -23.33 -9.83
C VAL A 403 -19.28 -22.08 -9.03
N GLY A 404 -20.49 -21.54 -9.10
CA GLY A 404 -20.87 -20.34 -8.38
C GLY A 404 -22.35 -20.27 -8.09
N VAL A 405 -22.73 -19.28 -7.32
CA VAL A 405 -24.12 -18.97 -6.99
C VAL A 405 -24.60 -17.82 -7.86
N ALA A 406 -25.83 -17.90 -8.33
CA ALA A 406 -26.57 -16.81 -8.94
C ALA A 406 -27.81 -16.52 -8.11
N PHE A 407 -27.88 -15.30 -7.57
CA PHE A 407 -28.99 -14.84 -6.73
C PHE A 407 -29.70 -13.65 -7.38
N PRO A 408 -31.02 -13.49 -7.13
CA PRO A 408 -31.82 -12.40 -7.67
C PRO A 408 -31.35 -11.03 -7.18
N TYR A 409 -31.41 -10.03 -8.06
CA TYR A 409 -31.10 -8.64 -7.76
C TYR A 409 -32.07 -7.73 -8.52
N ILE A 410 -33.13 -7.34 -7.81
CA ILE A 410 -34.24 -6.53 -8.33
C ILE A 410 -34.04 -5.07 -7.93
N LYS A 411 -34.17 -4.17 -8.90
CA LYS A 411 -34.21 -2.72 -8.72
C LYS A 411 -35.38 -2.13 -9.49
N ASP A 412 -35.81 -0.92 -9.10
CA ASP A 412 -36.89 -0.17 -9.76
C ASP A 412 -36.70 -0.05 -11.29
N ALA A 413 -35.46 0.05 -11.75
CA ALA A 413 -35.13 0.23 -13.17
C ALA A 413 -34.83 -1.08 -13.93
N TYR A 414 -34.42 -2.15 -13.22
CA TYR A 414 -34.03 -3.40 -13.87
C TYR A 414 -33.99 -4.58 -12.91
N GLU A 415 -34.16 -5.76 -13.48
CA GLU A 415 -33.97 -7.06 -12.83
C GLU A 415 -32.71 -7.74 -13.38
N SER A 416 -31.95 -8.41 -12.52
CA SER A 416 -30.74 -9.14 -12.91
C SER A 416 -30.45 -10.31 -11.97
N LEU A 417 -29.65 -11.26 -12.44
CA LEU A 417 -29.00 -12.24 -11.57
C LEU A 417 -27.55 -11.82 -11.34
N VAL A 418 -27.08 -11.90 -10.09
CA VAL A 418 -25.68 -11.67 -9.75
C VAL A 418 -25.00 -13.01 -9.56
N TYR A 419 -24.00 -13.32 -10.40
CA TYR A 419 -23.17 -14.50 -10.28
C TYR A 419 -21.87 -14.19 -9.53
N VAL A 420 -21.58 -15.04 -8.53
CA VAL A 420 -20.35 -15.02 -7.74
C VAL A 420 -19.81 -16.45 -7.65
N GLN A 421 -18.50 -16.62 -7.82
CA GLN A 421 -17.85 -17.92 -7.74
C GLN A 421 -17.89 -18.45 -6.30
N LEU A 422 -18.07 -19.76 -6.15
CA LEU A 422 -17.98 -20.49 -4.88
C LEU A 422 -16.67 -21.29 -4.81
N PRO A 423 -16.17 -21.60 -3.60
CA PRO A 423 -14.97 -22.40 -3.41
C PRO A 423 -15.22 -23.84 -3.84
N PHE A 424 -14.18 -24.47 -4.34
CA PHE A 424 -14.12 -25.93 -4.39
C PHE A 424 -13.68 -26.50 -3.04
N MET A 425 -13.72 -27.83 -2.92
CA MET A 425 -13.30 -28.52 -1.69
C MET A 425 -11.84 -28.22 -1.35
N GLU A 426 -11.00 -28.08 -2.36
CA GLU A 426 -9.56 -27.80 -2.26
C GLU A 426 -9.26 -26.36 -1.80
N ASP A 427 -10.19 -25.42 -2.02
CA ASP A 427 -10.04 -24.02 -1.61
C ASP A 427 -10.35 -23.81 -0.11
N MET A 428 -11.02 -24.78 0.52
CA MET A 428 -11.48 -24.68 1.91
C MET A 428 -10.33 -24.91 2.90
N ARG A 429 -10.04 -23.89 3.71
CA ARG A 429 -9.05 -23.97 4.78
C ARG A 429 -9.71 -24.17 6.13
N GLN A 430 -9.58 -25.39 6.67
CA GLN A 430 -10.20 -25.79 7.93
C GLN A 430 -9.31 -25.46 9.13
N TYR A 431 -9.25 -24.18 9.50
CA TYR A 431 -8.58 -23.75 10.73
C TYR A 431 -9.53 -23.84 11.92
N MET A 432 -9.09 -24.53 12.97
CA MET A 432 -9.81 -24.65 14.23
C MET A 432 -9.33 -23.57 15.19
N PHE A 433 -10.22 -22.65 15.57
CA PHE A 433 -9.95 -21.61 16.56
C PHE A 433 -10.74 -21.86 17.84
N SER A 434 -10.17 -21.52 19.00
CA SER A 434 -10.87 -21.60 20.29
C SER A 434 -12.04 -20.62 20.34
N SER A 435 -13.19 -21.06 20.86
CA SER A 435 -14.36 -20.18 21.03
C SER A 435 -14.09 -19.10 22.07
N LEU A 436 -14.30 -17.84 21.68
CA LEU A 436 -14.16 -16.68 22.57
C LEU A 436 -15.37 -16.53 23.52
N LYS A 437 -16.56 -16.99 23.12
CA LYS A 437 -17.81 -16.81 23.88
C LYS A 437 -17.82 -17.55 25.22
N ASN A 438 -17.19 -18.72 25.29
CA ASN A 438 -17.20 -19.59 26.47
C ASN A 438 -15.89 -19.49 27.28
N ASN A 439 -15.03 -18.51 26.98
CA ASN A 439 -13.70 -18.43 27.57
C ASN A 439 -13.73 -17.60 28.87
N LYS A 440 -13.57 -18.28 30.01
CA LYS A 440 -13.54 -17.65 31.35
C LYS A 440 -12.42 -16.61 31.53
N LYS A 441 -11.36 -16.65 30.70
CA LYS A 441 -10.20 -15.75 30.81
C LYS A 441 -10.43 -14.37 30.18
N TYR A 442 -11.32 -14.28 29.20
CA TYR A 442 -11.52 -13.07 28.40
C TYR A 442 -12.98 -12.58 28.41
N THR A 443 -13.74 -12.96 29.44
CA THR A 443 -15.10 -12.47 29.61
C THR A 443 -15.06 -10.97 29.91
N PRO A 444 -15.64 -10.12 29.05
CA PRO A 444 -15.65 -8.68 29.29
C PRO A 444 -16.52 -8.35 30.51
N THR A 445 -16.14 -7.31 31.22
CA THR A 445 -16.96 -6.74 32.31
C THR A 445 -18.12 -5.92 31.75
N GLU A 446 -19.17 -5.72 32.54
CA GLU A 446 -20.33 -4.89 32.14
C GLU A 446 -19.91 -3.45 31.77
N ALA A 447 -18.95 -2.88 32.50
CA ALA A 447 -18.40 -1.57 32.20
C ALA A 447 -17.68 -1.52 30.84
N GLN A 448 -17.01 -2.60 30.46
CA GLN A 448 -16.36 -2.73 29.15
C GLN A 448 -17.37 -2.89 28.02
N LEU A 449 -18.45 -3.65 28.24
CA LEU A 449 -19.56 -3.78 27.29
C LEU A 449 -20.23 -2.42 27.07
N SER A 450 -20.62 -1.73 28.15
CA SER A 450 -21.25 -0.41 28.07
C SER A 450 -20.35 0.64 27.39
N ALA A 451 -19.03 0.58 27.61
CA ALA A 451 -18.10 1.47 26.93
C ALA A 451 -18.01 1.19 25.42
N ILE A 452 -18.06 -0.07 25.01
CA ILE A 452 -18.11 -0.47 23.59
C ILE A 452 -19.45 -0.09 22.97
N ASP A 453 -20.57 -0.29 23.66
CA ASP A 453 -21.90 0.10 23.18
C ASP A 453 -21.96 1.62 22.93
N ALA A 454 -21.46 2.42 23.88
CA ALA A 454 -21.35 3.86 23.72
C ALA A 454 -20.44 4.27 22.54
N LEU A 455 -19.38 3.48 22.26
CA LEU A 455 -18.53 3.70 21.09
C LEU A 455 -19.29 3.41 19.79
N ILE A 456 -19.99 2.26 19.71
CA ILE A 456 -20.78 1.86 18.54
C ILE A 456 -21.83 2.92 18.22
N ASP A 457 -22.54 3.42 19.23
CA ASP A 457 -23.54 4.48 19.07
C ASP A 457 -22.92 5.80 18.60
N SER A 458 -21.74 6.16 19.14
CA SER A 458 -21.04 7.39 18.75
C SER A 458 -20.40 7.36 17.36
N MET A 459 -19.95 6.18 16.92
CA MET A 459 -19.23 5.95 15.65
C MET A 459 -20.13 5.40 14.54
N SER A 460 -21.46 5.41 14.70
CA SER A 460 -22.36 4.99 13.64
C SER A 460 -22.23 5.92 12.42
N LEU A 461 -21.78 5.35 11.30
CA LEU A 461 -21.73 6.02 10.00
C LEU A 461 -23.08 5.99 9.27
N VAL A 462 -24.09 5.43 9.92
CA VAL A 462 -25.43 5.25 9.36
C VAL A 462 -26.40 6.16 10.10
N LYS A 463 -27.05 7.05 9.37
CA LYS A 463 -28.14 7.88 9.88
C LYS A 463 -29.47 7.32 9.40
N LYS A 464 -30.30 6.89 10.34
CA LYS A 464 -31.68 6.50 10.07
C LYS A 464 -32.55 7.76 10.12
N ASP A 465 -33.12 8.18 8.99
CA ASP A 465 -34.13 9.23 8.98
C ASP A 465 -35.49 8.61 9.30
N GLU A 466 -35.96 8.79 10.54
CA GLU A 466 -37.19 8.19 11.07
C GLU A 466 -38.44 8.48 10.23
N LYS A 467 -38.44 9.58 9.47
CA LYS A 467 -39.58 10.02 8.65
C LYS A 467 -39.66 9.35 7.27
N LYS A 468 -38.54 8.90 6.70
CA LYS A 468 -38.48 8.33 5.34
C LYS A 468 -38.20 6.83 5.32
N GLY A 469 -37.91 6.23 6.48
CA GLY A 469 -37.50 4.82 6.57
C GLY A 469 -36.21 4.51 5.78
N THR A 470 -35.52 5.54 5.29
CA THR A 470 -34.33 5.39 4.45
C THR A 470 -33.08 5.47 5.31
N ILE A 471 -32.16 4.56 5.04
CA ILE A 471 -30.87 4.49 5.71
C ILE A 471 -29.90 5.34 4.89
N GLU A 472 -29.49 6.49 5.42
CA GLU A 472 -28.50 7.36 4.80
C GLU A 472 -27.11 7.01 5.32
N ASP A 473 -26.23 6.58 4.41
CA ASP A 473 -24.81 6.38 4.70
C ASP A 473 -24.09 7.73 4.68
N LEU A 474 -23.54 8.13 5.83
CA LEU A 474 -22.80 9.38 6.00
C LEU A 474 -21.44 9.34 5.29
N PHE A 475 -20.88 8.15 5.05
CA PHE A 475 -19.57 7.98 4.43
C PHE A 475 -19.59 6.84 3.40
N PRO A 476 -20.14 7.09 2.19
CA PRO A 476 -20.31 6.07 1.16
C PRO A 476 -18.98 5.70 0.47
N THR A 477 -18.25 4.78 1.11
CA THR A 477 -16.93 4.30 0.65
C THR A 477 -16.95 3.67 -0.75
N SER A 478 -18.07 3.08 -1.16
CA SER A 478 -18.24 2.51 -2.51
C SER A 478 -18.16 3.53 -3.65
N LYS A 479 -18.34 4.83 -3.34
CA LYS A 479 -18.25 5.93 -4.32
C LYS A 479 -16.85 6.56 -4.38
N ILE A 480 -15.98 6.21 -3.44
CA ILE A 480 -14.60 6.71 -3.33
C ILE A 480 -13.72 5.92 -4.31
N PRO A 481 -13.10 6.55 -5.32
CA PRO A 481 -12.10 5.89 -6.15
C PRO A 481 -10.87 5.43 -5.36
N ASN A 482 -10.18 4.43 -5.88
CA ASN A 482 -8.92 3.97 -5.28
C ASN A 482 -7.88 5.13 -5.28
N PRO A 483 -7.41 5.59 -4.11
CA PRO A 483 -6.51 6.73 -3.98
C PRO A 483 -5.14 6.49 -4.62
N GLN A 484 -4.74 5.22 -4.81
CA GLN A 484 -3.47 4.86 -5.45
C GLN A 484 -3.34 5.47 -6.85
N PHE A 485 -4.41 5.54 -7.63
CA PHE A 485 -4.35 6.10 -8.99
C PHE A 485 -4.09 7.61 -8.97
N GLN A 486 -4.82 8.35 -8.14
CA GLN A 486 -4.62 9.80 -8.03
C GLN A 486 -3.24 10.13 -7.47
N ARG A 487 -2.77 9.37 -6.46
CA ARG A 487 -1.41 9.51 -5.95
C ARG A 487 -0.37 9.22 -7.02
N LEU A 488 -0.57 8.18 -7.83
CA LEU A 488 0.32 7.86 -8.95
C LEU A 488 0.36 9.01 -9.98
N PHE A 489 -0.80 9.53 -10.38
CA PHE A 489 -0.91 10.62 -11.34
C PHE A 489 -0.28 11.92 -10.83
N GLN A 490 -0.45 12.23 -9.54
CA GLN A 490 0.22 13.34 -8.88
C GLN A 490 1.74 13.21 -8.99
N CYS A 491 2.31 12.04 -8.65
CA CYS A 491 3.74 11.82 -8.74
C CYS A 491 4.26 11.87 -10.18
N LEU A 492 3.51 11.32 -11.14
CA LEU A 492 3.87 11.34 -12.56
C LEU A 492 3.85 12.77 -13.12
N LEU A 493 2.81 13.55 -12.83
CA LEU A 493 2.74 14.94 -13.26
C LEU A 493 3.87 15.76 -12.65
N HIS A 494 4.09 15.61 -11.34
CA HIS A 494 5.16 16.33 -10.65
C HIS A 494 6.54 16.00 -11.22
N ARG A 495 6.85 14.72 -11.47
CA ARG A 495 8.12 14.34 -12.09
C ARG A 495 8.22 14.82 -13.54
N GLY A 496 7.10 14.90 -14.26
CA GLY A 496 7.03 15.40 -15.63
C GLY A 496 7.32 16.89 -15.75
N LEU A 497 6.74 17.71 -14.86
CA LEU A 497 6.92 19.17 -14.85
C LEU A 497 8.19 19.59 -14.09
N HIS A 498 8.54 18.87 -13.02
CA HIS A 498 9.67 19.17 -12.13
C HIS A 498 10.63 17.97 -12.04
N PRO A 499 11.50 17.75 -13.06
CA PRO A 499 12.36 16.58 -13.10
C PRO A 499 13.40 16.49 -11.98
N GLN A 500 13.78 17.62 -11.37
CA GLN A 500 14.83 17.69 -10.35
C GLN A 500 14.30 17.65 -8.91
N GLU A 501 13.01 17.89 -8.70
CA GLU A 501 12.42 17.97 -7.36
C GLU A 501 12.15 16.57 -6.78
N PRO A 502 12.13 16.39 -5.44
CA PRO A 502 11.78 15.11 -4.83
C PRO A 502 10.31 14.75 -5.08
N LEU A 503 9.88 13.58 -4.59
CA LEU A 503 8.46 13.20 -4.68
C LEU A 503 7.60 14.20 -3.88
N PRO A 504 6.45 14.65 -4.42
CA PRO A 504 5.59 15.58 -3.69
C PRO A 504 4.97 14.90 -2.48
N PRO A 505 4.61 15.62 -1.42
CA PRO A 505 3.81 15.07 -0.31
C PRO A 505 2.43 14.62 -0.81
N ILE A 506 1.77 13.76 -0.03
CA ILE A 506 0.38 13.38 -0.32
C ILE A 506 -0.50 14.63 -0.17
N GLN A 507 -1.29 14.94 -1.20
CA GLN A 507 -2.20 16.08 -1.15
C GLN A 507 -3.23 15.90 -0.03
N GLN A 508 -3.46 16.97 0.75
CA GLN A 508 -4.34 16.93 1.91
C GLN A 508 -5.77 16.49 1.58
N HIS A 509 -6.26 16.81 0.37
CA HIS A 509 -7.61 16.39 -0.04
C HIS A 509 -7.76 14.87 -0.16
N VAL A 510 -6.67 14.12 -0.41
CA VAL A 510 -6.67 12.65 -0.45
C VAL A 510 -6.89 12.09 0.96
N TRP A 511 -6.28 12.70 1.98
CA TRP A 511 -6.57 12.38 3.39
C TRP A 511 -8.00 12.75 3.74
N ASN A 512 -8.43 13.99 3.46
CA ASN A 512 -9.79 14.47 3.74
C ASN A 512 -10.90 13.68 3.04
N MET A 513 -10.56 12.90 2.02
CA MET A 513 -11.45 11.99 1.31
C MET A 513 -11.59 10.63 2.01
N LEU A 514 -10.52 10.15 2.65
CA LEU A 514 -10.46 8.88 3.36
C LEU A 514 -10.82 9.01 4.85
N ASP A 515 -10.63 10.19 5.41
CA ASP A 515 -10.93 10.49 6.80
C ASP A 515 -12.44 10.45 7.07
N PRO A 516 -12.86 9.88 8.21
CA PRO A 516 -14.26 9.87 8.59
C PRO A 516 -14.78 11.30 8.84
N PRO A 517 -16.10 11.52 8.75
CA PRO A 517 -16.70 12.83 9.02
C PRO A 517 -16.25 13.41 10.36
N THR A 518 -15.84 14.68 10.37
CA THR A 518 -15.29 15.37 11.55
C THR A 518 -16.26 15.36 12.74
N GLU A 519 -17.57 15.41 12.48
CA GLU A 519 -18.61 15.27 13.51
C GLU A 519 -18.56 13.93 14.25
N VAL A 520 -18.31 12.84 13.52
CA VAL A 520 -18.21 11.48 14.09
C VAL A 520 -16.91 11.36 14.88
N THR A 521 -15.82 11.89 14.33
CA THR A 521 -14.51 11.92 15.00
C THR A 521 -14.53 12.73 16.29
N ALA A 522 -15.29 13.83 16.34
CA ALA A 522 -15.45 14.64 17.55
C ALA A 522 -16.31 13.91 18.61
N LYS A 523 -17.41 13.27 18.18
CA LYS A 523 -18.28 12.49 19.08
C LYS A 523 -17.58 11.29 19.70
N CYS A 524 -16.66 10.65 18.96
CA CYS A 524 -16.02 9.42 19.43
C CYS A 524 -14.87 9.64 20.43
N GLN A 525 -14.33 10.86 20.56
CA GLN A 525 -13.24 11.15 21.50
C GLN A 525 -13.60 10.80 22.95
N THR A 526 -14.84 11.10 23.35
CA THR A 526 -15.30 10.86 24.73
C THR A 526 -15.38 9.36 25.05
N PRO A 527 -16.07 8.50 24.25
CA PRO A 527 -16.02 7.05 24.45
C PRO A 527 -14.62 6.43 24.33
N LEU A 528 -13.80 6.88 23.37
CA LEU A 528 -12.44 6.35 23.16
C LEU A 528 -11.54 6.56 24.37
N SER A 529 -11.60 7.74 25.00
CA SER A 529 -10.83 8.01 26.22
C SER A 529 -11.21 7.07 27.37
N LYS A 530 -12.51 6.77 27.54
CA LYS A 530 -13.00 5.79 28.53
C LYS A 530 -12.55 4.36 28.23
N ILE A 531 -12.59 3.95 26.96
CA ILE A 531 -12.11 2.64 26.53
C ILE A 531 -10.61 2.52 26.82
N LYS A 532 -9.82 3.55 26.49
CA LYS A 532 -8.38 3.55 26.75
C LYS A 532 -8.05 3.36 28.24
N THR A 533 -8.90 3.85 29.15
CA THR A 533 -8.71 3.63 30.59
C THR A 533 -9.21 2.26 31.07
N LEU A 534 -10.26 1.70 30.46
CA LEU A 534 -10.90 0.44 30.86
C LEU A 534 -10.23 -0.82 30.30
N PHE A 535 -9.46 -0.68 29.22
CA PHE A 535 -8.74 -1.78 28.57
C PHE A 535 -7.23 -1.57 28.68
N PRO A 536 -6.57 -2.12 29.73
CA PRO A 536 -5.13 -2.03 29.87
C PRO A 536 -4.44 -2.87 28.80
N LEU A 537 -3.79 -2.22 27.83
CA LEU A 537 -2.98 -2.87 26.80
C LEU A 537 -1.52 -2.59 27.11
N THR A 538 -0.72 -3.65 27.21
CA THR A 538 0.75 -3.56 27.32
C THR A 538 1.35 -4.02 26.00
N GLU A 539 2.27 -3.23 25.45
CA GLU A 539 3.01 -3.65 24.28
C GLU A 539 3.96 -4.77 24.69
N ALA A 540 3.77 -5.96 24.10
CA ALA A 540 4.81 -6.98 24.16
C ALA A 540 6.04 -6.42 23.45
N ILE A 541 7.22 -6.57 24.06
CA ILE A 541 8.50 -6.11 23.49
C ILE A 541 8.64 -6.76 22.11
N LYS A 542 8.32 -6.02 21.06
CA LYS A 542 8.58 -6.44 19.69
C LYS A 542 10.10 -6.51 19.55
N LYS A 543 10.61 -7.54 18.88
CA LYS A 543 11.97 -7.52 18.32
C LYS A 543 12.09 -6.18 17.60
N LYS A 544 13.05 -5.31 17.99
CA LYS A 544 13.25 -4.00 17.36
C LYS A 544 13.21 -4.21 15.84
N GLU A 545 12.24 -3.60 15.17
CA GLU A 545 12.29 -3.47 13.71
C GLU A 545 13.64 -2.84 13.39
N GLN A 546 14.32 -3.34 12.36
CA GLN A 546 15.61 -2.79 11.95
C GLN A 546 15.46 -1.28 11.78
N VAL A 547 16.07 -0.53 12.69
CA VAL A 547 16.08 0.93 12.65
C VAL A 547 16.69 1.29 11.30
N THR A 548 15.89 1.87 10.41
CA THR A 548 16.38 2.26 9.09
C THR A 548 17.32 3.44 9.29
N ALA A 549 18.35 3.59 8.45
CA ALA A 549 19.36 4.63 8.62
C ALA A 549 18.79 6.06 8.81
N GLN A 550 17.56 6.33 8.35
CA GLN A 550 16.83 7.59 8.56
C GLN A 550 16.46 7.88 10.02
N ASP A 551 16.25 6.87 10.86
CA ASP A 551 16.03 7.06 12.31
C ASP A 551 17.36 7.26 13.07
N ILE A 552 18.48 6.84 12.47
CA ILE A 552 19.84 7.00 13.02
C ILE A 552 20.41 8.37 12.63
N PHE A 553 20.18 8.80 11.40
CA PHE A 553 20.52 10.12 10.90
C PHE A 553 19.25 10.97 10.89
N GLN A 554 18.87 11.51 12.04
CA GLN A 554 17.94 12.64 12.07
C GLN A 554 18.53 13.75 11.20
N ASP A 555 17.79 14.21 10.18
CA ASP A 555 18.14 15.37 9.36
C ASP A 555 18.19 16.62 10.26
N SER A 556 19.31 16.76 10.95
CA SER A 556 19.69 17.95 11.67
C SER A 556 20.27 18.91 10.64
N HIS A 557 19.41 19.59 9.91
CA HIS A 557 19.76 20.89 9.34
C HIS A 557 19.85 21.91 10.48
N GLU A 558 20.77 21.71 11.41
CA GLU A 558 21.19 22.73 12.37
C GLU A 558 22.72 22.74 12.46
N ASP A 559 23.27 23.92 12.14
CA ASP A 559 24.66 24.28 12.29
C ASP A 559 25.16 24.00 13.72
N GLY A 560 25.98 22.95 13.88
CA GLY A 560 26.75 22.65 15.09
C GLY A 560 28.26 22.74 14.80
N PRO A 561 29.09 23.23 15.75
CA PRO A 561 30.41 23.76 15.46
C PRO A 561 31.41 22.65 15.08
N THR A 562 32.07 22.84 13.95
CA THR A 562 33.14 21.97 13.45
C THR A 562 34.32 21.95 14.42
N ALA A 563 34.47 20.83 15.14
CA ALA A 563 35.68 20.56 15.91
C ALA A 563 36.86 20.36 14.92
N LYS A 564 37.90 21.16 15.15
CA LYS A 564 39.10 21.29 14.32
C LYS A 564 39.77 19.95 14.06
N LYS A 565 40.07 19.70 12.78
CA LYS A 565 40.96 18.64 12.29
C LYS A 565 42.28 18.64 13.07
N CYS A 566 42.64 17.49 13.65
CA CYS A 566 44.03 17.14 13.89
C CYS A 566 44.47 16.28 12.70
N LYS A 567 45.36 16.82 11.86
CA LYS A 567 46.09 16.05 10.85
C LYS A 567 47.22 15.32 11.58
N THR A 568 47.26 13.99 11.46
CA THR A 568 48.53 13.27 11.54
C THR A 568 48.54 12.16 10.50
N GLU A 569 49.58 12.30 9.68
CA GLU A 569 50.27 11.48 8.68
C GLU A 569 49.89 10.02 8.45
N GLU A 570 50.05 9.67 7.18
CA GLU A 570 49.91 8.37 6.53
C GLU A 570 50.64 7.25 7.29
N GLY A 571 49.89 6.21 7.64
CA GLY A 571 50.42 4.90 8.01
C GLY A 571 49.52 3.84 7.41
N ASP A 572 50.04 3.10 6.44
CA ASP A 572 49.41 1.97 5.75
C ASP A 572 48.68 1.03 6.73
N ALA A 573 47.35 1.19 6.85
CA ALA A 573 46.49 0.15 7.38
C ALA A 573 46.13 -0.78 6.23
N ARG A 574 46.68 -1.99 6.23
CA ARG A 574 46.28 -3.08 5.32
C ARG A 574 44.77 -3.30 5.43
N PHE A 575 44.03 -2.81 4.44
CA PHE A 575 42.62 -3.17 4.25
C PHE A 575 42.55 -4.65 3.82
N SER A 576 42.14 -5.52 4.74
CA SER A 576 41.81 -6.93 4.47
C SER A 576 40.30 -7.09 4.54
N VAL A 577 39.73 -7.82 3.58
CA VAL A 577 38.29 -8.12 3.45
C VAL A 577 37.72 -8.81 4.70
N SER A 578 38.57 -9.42 5.53
CA SER A 578 38.19 -10.01 6.82
C SER A 578 37.73 -9.00 7.88
N SER A 579 38.18 -7.73 7.85
CA SER A 579 37.80 -6.73 8.86
C SER A 579 36.41 -6.11 8.65
N LEU A 580 35.76 -6.38 7.51
CA LEU A 580 34.39 -5.95 7.22
C LEU A 580 33.36 -7.00 7.64
N ALA A 581 33.76 -8.27 7.72
CA ALA A 581 32.88 -9.38 8.12
C ALA A 581 32.78 -9.51 9.66
N GLU A 582 33.86 -9.18 10.37
CA GLU A 582 33.89 -9.09 11.83
C GLU A 582 33.52 -7.65 12.22
N GLY A 583 32.22 -7.35 12.30
CA GLY A 583 31.75 -6.05 12.81
C GLY A 583 32.43 -5.69 14.14
N ASN A 584 32.49 -4.38 14.46
CA ASN A 584 33.19 -3.81 15.63
C ASN A 584 33.36 -4.81 16.77
N VAL A 585 34.61 -5.27 17.00
CA VAL A 585 34.93 -6.21 18.06
C VAL A 585 34.48 -5.60 19.39
N THR A 586 33.45 -6.19 20.00
CA THR A 586 32.84 -5.76 21.27
C THR A 586 33.13 -6.73 22.42
N CYS A 587 33.60 -7.94 22.11
CA CYS A 587 34.00 -8.98 23.05
C CYS A 587 35.14 -9.84 22.51
N VAL A 588 35.88 -10.51 23.40
CA VAL A 588 36.99 -11.40 22.99
C VAL A 588 36.40 -12.69 22.41
N GLY A 589 36.42 -12.84 21.09
CA GLY A 589 35.97 -14.07 20.41
C GLY A 589 36.96 -15.24 20.47
N SER A 590 36.47 -16.47 20.26
CA SER A 590 37.23 -17.72 20.37
C SER A 590 38.16 -18.03 19.19
N VAL A 591 37.99 -17.37 18.04
CA VAL A 591 38.74 -17.66 16.82
C VAL A 591 40.15 -17.04 16.86
N ASN A 592 40.25 -15.73 17.15
CA ASN A 592 41.50 -14.97 17.32
C ASN A 592 41.51 -14.15 18.64
N PRO A 593 41.57 -14.81 19.81
CA PRO A 593 41.41 -14.13 21.11
C PRO A 593 42.52 -13.13 21.45
N ALA A 594 43.77 -13.39 21.07
CA ALA A 594 44.90 -12.50 21.36
C ALA A 594 44.81 -11.16 20.60
N GLU A 595 44.39 -11.19 19.33
CA GLU A 595 44.26 -9.99 18.49
C GLU A 595 43.01 -9.18 18.91
N ASN A 596 41.91 -9.87 19.17
CA ASN A 596 40.68 -9.27 19.70
C ASN A 596 40.91 -8.57 21.04
N PHE A 597 41.71 -9.17 21.92
CA PHE A 597 42.09 -8.58 23.20
C PHE A 597 42.89 -7.28 23.03
N ARG A 598 43.92 -7.27 22.17
CA ARG A 598 44.72 -6.06 21.90
C ARG A 598 43.87 -4.93 21.30
N VAL A 599 42.94 -5.25 20.40
CA VAL A 599 42.04 -4.25 19.79
C VAL A 599 41.10 -3.66 20.85
N LEU A 600 40.50 -4.49 21.70
CA LEU A 600 39.57 -4.05 22.75
C LEU A 600 40.25 -3.19 23.81
N VAL A 601 41.46 -3.54 24.23
CA VAL A 601 42.21 -2.80 25.24
C VAL A 601 42.67 -1.42 24.73
N ARG A 602 42.97 -1.30 23.42
CA ARG A 602 43.39 -0.03 22.81
C ARG A 602 42.23 0.92 22.48
N GLN A 603 40.98 0.44 22.54
CA GLN A 603 39.82 1.30 22.37
C GLN A 603 39.54 2.10 23.65
N LYS A 604 39.40 3.43 23.53
CA LYS A 604 39.28 4.38 24.65
C LYS A 604 38.08 4.21 25.60
N ASN A 605 37.18 3.26 25.35
CA ASN A 605 35.92 3.08 26.08
C ASN A 605 35.72 1.69 26.72
N ALA A 606 36.72 0.80 26.73
CA ALA A 606 36.57 -0.53 27.32
C ALA A 606 37.15 -0.59 28.76
N ASN A 607 36.41 -1.23 29.68
CA ASN A 607 36.91 -1.52 31.03
C ASN A 607 37.88 -2.70 30.96
N PHE A 608 39.18 -2.45 31.18
CA PHE A 608 40.25 -3.46 31.09
C PHE A 608 39.98 -4.69 31.98
N GLU A 609 39.30 -4.51 33.11
CA GLU A 609 38.91 -5.59 34.02
C GLU A 609 37.97 -6.62 33.36
N GLU A 610 37.02 -6.13 32.58
CA GLU A 610 36.00 -6.99 31.98
C GLU A 610 36.58 -7.76 30.80
N VAL A 611 37.41 -7.09 29.99
CA VAL A 611 38.07 -7.68 28.82
C VAL A 611 39.10 -8.74 29.24
N SER A 612 39.87 -8.48 30.31
CA SER A 612 40.84 -9.45 30.86
C SER A 612 40.16 -10.70 31.44
N ARG A 613 39.03 -10.53 32.16
CA ARG A 613 38.24 -11.67 32.64
C ARG A 613 37.70 -12.55 31.50
N GLN A 614 37.25 -11.94 30.41
CA GLN A 614 36.80 -12.68 29.23
C GLN A 614 37.93 -13.49 28.60
N LEU A 615 39.13 -12.89 28.47
CA LEU A 615 40.30 -13.59 27.95
C LEU A 615 40.70 -14.79 28.84
N ILE A 616 40.70 -14.59 30.17
CA ILE A 616 41.02 -15.66 31.14
C ILE A 616 40.06 -16.85 31.00
N ASN A 617 38.76 -16.60 30.87
CA ASN A 617 37.77 -17.67 30.70
C ASN A 617 38.01 -18.48 29.41
N HIS A 618 38.42 -17.83 28.31
CA HIS A 618 38.75 -18.53 27.08
C HIS A 618 40.05 -19.32 27.17
N ILE A 619 41.07 -18.80 27.87
CA ILE A 619 42.30 -19.55 28.16
C ILE A 619 41.95 -20.82 28.97
N GLU A 620 41.07 -20.72 29.96
CA GLU A 620 40.63 -21.88 30.75
C GLU A 620 39.88 -22.91 29.90
N GLN A 621 38.98 -22.47 29.00
CA GLN A 621 38.27 -23.37 28.09
C GLN A 621 39.20 -24.09 27.11
N PHE A 622 40.23 -23.41 26.61
CA PHE A 622 41.25 -24.00 25.74
C PHE A 622 42.11 -25.02 26.48
N LEU A 623 42.40 -24.78 27.76
CA LEU A 623 43.14 -25.72 28.59
C LEU A 623 42.33 -26.99 28.93
N ASP A 624 41.01 -26.90 28.99
CA ASP A 624 40.15 -28.06 29.24
C ASP A 624 40.04 -29.03 28.06
N THR A 625 40.38 -28.58 26.85
CA THR A 625 40.25 -29.38 25.62
C THR A 625 41.48 -30.28 25.37
N ASN A 626 42.59 -30.09 26.10
CA ASN A 626 43.79 -30.95 26.12
C ASN A 626 44.47 -31.25 24.75
N GLU A 627 44.36 -30.38 23.75
CA GLU A 627 45.09 -30.54 22.49
C GLU A 627 46.22 -29.51 22.33
N THR A 628 47.34 -29.94 21.73
CA THR A 628 48.52 -29.12 21.43
C THR A 628 48.28 -27.79 20.70
N PRO A 629 47.40 -27.66 19.68
CA PRO A 629 47.18 -26.36 19.03
C PRO A 629 46.50 -25.34 19.95
N TYR A 630 45.68 -25.78 20.90
CA TYR A 630 45.03 -24.90 21.87
C TYR A 630 46.00 -24.45 22.96
N PHE A 631 46.99 -25.27 23.33
CA PHE A 631 48.09 -24.85 24.20
C PHE A 631 48.88 -23.68 23.58
N MET A 632 49.21 -23.75 22.29
CA MET A 632 49.92 -22.67 21.60
C MET A 632 49.09 -21.38 21.53
N LYS A 633 47.78 -21.47 21.22
CA LYS A 633 46.88 -20.31 21.22
C LYS A 633 46.72 -19.69 22.60
N SER A 634 46.61 -20.51 23.65
CA SER A 634 46.60 -20.03 25.04
C SER A 634 47.89 -19.32 25.39
N MET A 635 49.05 -19.82 24.94
CA MET A 635 50.33 -19.15 25.15
C MET A 635 50.40 -17.77 24.50
N ASP A 636 49.94 -17.65 23.25
CA ASP A 636 49.91 -16.36 22.55
C ASP A 636 48.98 -15.35 23.25
N CYS A 637 47.85 -15.83 23.80
CA CYS A 637 46.95 -15.01 24.61
C CYS A 637 47.60 -14.53 25.92
N ILE A 638 48.33 -15.41 26.61
CA ILE A 638 49.05 -15.07 27.85
C ILE A 638 50.17 -14.06 27.56
N ARG A 639 50.89 -14.20 26.44
CA ARG A 639 51.93 -13.25 26.01
C ARG A 639 51.33 -11.87 25.70
N ALA A 640 50.25 -11.83 24.92
CA ALA A 640 49.53 -10.60 24.63
C ALA A 640 48.97 -9.94 25.91
N PHE A 641 48.46 -10.75 26.86
CA PHE A 641 47.99 -10.24 28.15
C PHE A 641 49.13 -9.66 28.99
N ARG A 642 50.31 -10.28 29.00
CA ARG A 642 51.50 -9.77 29.70
C ARG A 642 51.93 -8.41 29.17
N GLU A 643 52.05 -8.27 27.84
CA GLU A 643 52.48 -7.04 27.18
C GLU A 643 51.54 -5.87 27.47
N GLU A 644 50.23 -6.09 27.31
CA GLU A 644 49.24 -5.04 27.53
C GLU A 644 49.07 -4.74 29.04
N ALA A 645 49.22 -5.71 29.93
CA ALA A 645 49.21 -5.46 31.38
C ALA A 645 50.36 -4.54 31.84
N ILE A 646 51.55 -4.64 31.23
CA ILE A 646 52.66 -3.72 31.49
C ILE A 646 52.33 -2.32 30.94
N GLN A 647 51.77 -2.25 29.74
CA GLN A 647 51.47 -0.98 29.08
C GLN A 647 50.37 -0.17 29.81
N PHE A 648 49.39 -0.85 30.41
CA PHE A 648 48.26 -0.23 31.12
C PHE A 648 48.44 -0.18 32.65
N SER A 649 49.62 -0.52 33.16
CA SER A 649 49.95 -0.52 34.60
C SER A 649 49.02 -1.40 35.47
N GLU A 650 48.63 -2.56 34.93
CA GLU A 650 47.78 -3.56 35.61
C GLU A 650 48.56 -4.86 35.93
N GLU A 651 49.78 -4.72 36.46
CA GLU A 651 50.70 -5.86 36.60
C GLU A 651 50.28 -6.82 37.72
N GLN A 652 49.53 -6.32 38.71
CA GLN A 652 49.01 -7.13 39.82
C GLN A 652 47.98 -8.16 39.37
N ARG A 653 47.17 -7.85 38.35
CA ARG A 653 46.16 -8.77 37.82
C ARG A 653 46.80 -9.91 37.03
N PHE A 654 47.80 -9.59 36.21
CA PHE A 654 48.59 -10.60 35.50
C PHE A 654 49.31 -11.55 36.48
N ASN A 655 49.96 -11.00 37.51
CA ASN A 655 50.67 -11.80 38.51
C ASN A 655 49.73 -12.66 39.36
N SER A 656 48.51 -12.19 39.65
CA SER A 656 47.50 -12.99 40.35
C SER A 656 46.96 -14.12 39.45
N PHE A 657 46.67 -13.80 38.18
CA PHE A 657 46.23 -14.78 37.20
C PHE A 657 47.26 -15.91 36.99
N LEU A 658 48.55 -15.60 36.82
CA LEU A 658 49.58 -16.62 36.67
C LEU A 658 49.70 -17.55 37.89
N LYS A 659 49.49 -17.05 39.11
CA LYS A 659 49.47 -17.88 40.33
C LYS A 659 48.28 -18.81 40.35
N THR A 660 47.08 -18.31 40.04
CA THR A 660 45.86 -19.14 39.94
C THR A 660 45.97 -20.16 38.81
N LEU A 661 46.59 -19.80 37.69
CA LEU A 661 46.83 -20.70 36.57
C LEU A 661 47.75 -21.86 36.99
N ARG A 662 48.81 -21.58 37.74
CA ARG A 662 49.71 -22.61 38.28
C ARG A 662 48.98 -23.58 39.21
N GLU A 663 48.18 -23.09 40.15
CA GLU A 663 47.40 -23.94 41.06
C GLU A 663 46.42 -24.85 40.29
N LYS A 664 45.76 -24.32 39.25
CA LYS A 664 44.84 -25.09 38.40
C LYS A 664 45.56 -26.15 37.56
N VAL A 665 46.74 -25.83 37.02
CA VAL A 665 47.57 -26.76 36.25
C VAL A 665 48.12 -27.89 37.14
N GLU A 666 48.52 -27.58 38.39
CA GLU A 666 48.91 -28.58 39.40
C GLU A 666 47.71 -29.48 39.78
N THR A 667 46.49 -28.92 39.88
CA THR A 667 45.28 -29.67 40.24
C THR A 667 44.80 -30.60 39.12
N LYS A 668 44.95 -30.19 37.84
CA LYS A 668 44.50 -30.96 36.66
C LYS A 668 45.60 -31.84 36.03
N GLN A 669 46.78 -31.95 36.65
CA GLN A 669 47.94 -32.72 36.15
C GLN A 669 48.39 -32.37 34.71
N LEU A 670 48.29 -31.10 34.30
CA LEU A 670 48.68 -30.63 32.97
C LEU A 670 50.18 -30.32 32.88
N ASN A 671 51.02 -31.31 33.21
CA ASN A 671 52.48 -31.14 33.29
C ASN A 671 53.10 -30.74 31.94
N GLN A 672 52.57 -31.25 30.82
CA GLN A 672 53.04 -30.93 29.47
C GLN A 672 52.84 -29.44 29.12
N PHE A 673 51.71 -28.84 29.52
CA PHE A 673 51.48 -27.41 29.30
C PHE A 673 52.40 -26.56 30.17
N TRP A 674 52.63 -26.95 31.43
CA TRP A 674 53.53 -26.21 32.31
C TRP A 674 54.99 -26.27 31.84
N GLU A 675 55.44 -27.43 31.32
CA GLU A 675 56.77 -27.55 30.71
C GLU A 675 56.93 -26.60 29.53
N ILE A 676 55.91 -26.44 28.68
CA ILE A 676 55.90 -25.48 27.58
C ILE A 676 55.96 -24.03 28.11
N VAL A 677 55.21 -23.70 29.16
CA VAL A 677 55.25 -22.37 29.80
C VAL A 677 56.64 -22.06 30.37
N VAL A 678 57.29 -23.06 30.98
CA VAL A 678 58.66 -22.95 31.52
C VAL A 678 59.69 -22.81 30.40
N GLN A 679 59.53 -23.58 29.31
CA GLN A 679 60.41 -23.53 28.13
C GLN A 679 60.34 -22.16 27.42
N ASP A 680 59.15 -21.57 27.33
CA ASP A 680 58.92 -20.25 26.71
C ASP A 680 59.24 -19.07 27.66
N GLY A 681 59.64 -19.36 28.91
CA GLY A 681 60.21 -18.39 29.84
C GLY A 681 59.24 -17.35 30.39
N ILE A 682 57.93 -17.62 30.44
CA ILE A 682 56.93 -16.66 30.94
C ILE A 682 56.97 -16.62 32.48
N THR A 683 57.59 -15.57 33.02
CA THR A 683 57.66 -15.30 34.46
C THR A 683 56.63 -14.28 34.94
N LEU A 684 56.43 -14.20 36.25
CA LEU A 684 55.78 -13.07 36.92
C LEU A 684 56.48 -11.75 36.52
N ILE A 685 55.70 -10.69 36.33
CA ILE A 685 56.23 -9.34 36.02
C ILE A 685 56.98 -8.83 37.25
N THR A 686 58.25 -8.50 37.10
CA THR A 686 59.13 -8.08 38.20
C THR A 686 59.11 -6.57 38.44
N LYS A 687 59.59 -6.15 39.62
CA LYS A 687 59.80 -4.73 39.96
C LYS A 687 60.70 -3.96 38.99
N ASP A 688 61.63 -4.65 38.32
CA ASP A 688 62.54 -4.02 37.36
C ASP A 688 61.87 -3.75 36.00
N GLU A 689 60.81 -4.51 35.67
CA GLU A 689 60.05 -4.36 34.41
C GLU A 689 58.89 -3.37 34.54
N ALA A 690 58.29 -3.24 35.72
CA ALA A 690 57.19 -2.32 35.96
C ALA A 690 57.11 -1.86 37.42
N SER A 691 57.00 -0.54 37.63
CA SER A 691 57.04 0.10 38.95
C SER A 691 55.86 -0.25 39.88
N GLY A 692 54.77 -0.81 39.34
CA GLY A 692 53.58 -1.24 40.08
C GLY A 692 53.64 -2.66 40.67
N SER A 693 54.68 -3.45 40.32
CA SER A 693 54.78 -4.85 40.75
C SER A 693 55.35 -5.00 42.18
N SER A 694 54.86 -5.99 42.92
CA SER A 694 55.35 -6.34 44.26
C SER A 694 56.43 -7.44 44.25
N VAL A 695 56.68 -8.08 43.10
CA VAL A 695 57.50 -9.30 42.97
C VAL A 695 58.96 -8.99 42.62
N THR A 696 59.90 -9.62 43.33
CA THR A 696 61.35 -9.48 43.07
C THR A 696 61.84 -10.47 42.00
N ALA A 697 62.96 -10.14 41.32
CA ALA A 697 63.54 -11.00 40.28
C ALA A 697 63.94 -12.41 40.80
N GLU A 698 64.21 -12.55 42.10
CA GLU A 698 64.49 -13.84 42.73
C GLU A 698 63.21 -14.68 42.95
N GLU A 699 62.09 -14.05 43.28
CA GLU A 699 60.79 -14.71 43.44
C GLU A 699 60.23 -15.20 42.10
N ALA A 700 60.43 -14.42 41.03
CA ALA A 700 60.05 -14.81 39.67
C ALA A 700 60.85 -16.04 39.17
N LYS A 701 62.13 -16.15 39.53
CA LYS A 701 62.97 -17.32 39.21
C LYS A 701 62.63 -18.54 40.07
N LYS A 702 62.37 -18.36 41.37
CA LYS A 702 61.90 -19.46 42.26
C LYS A 702 60.52 -19.99 41.83
N PHE A 703 59.68 -19.16 41.22
CA PHE A 703 58.38 -19.58 40.72
C PHE A 703 58.48 -20.62 39.59
N LEU A 704 59.55 -20.63 38.79
CA LEU A 704 59.70 -21.61 37.69
C LEU A 704 60.34 -22.95 38.13
N ALA A 705 60.85 -23.07 39.36
CA ALA A 705 61.50 -24.29 39.82
C ALA A 705 60.48 -25.41 40.11
N PRO A 706 60.77 -26.68 39.71
CA PRO A 706 59.92 -27.83 40.06
C PRO A 706 59.96 -28.09 41.58
N LYS A 707 58.80 -28.38 42.19
CA LYS A 707 58.74 -28.80 43.62
C LYS A 707 59.37 -30.19 43.78
N GLU A 708 60.29 -30.36 44.72
CA GLU A 708 60.77 -31.67 45.16
C GLU A 708 59.60 -32.48 45.77
N LYS A 709 59.47 -33.77 45.39
CA LYS A 709 58.43 -34.66 45.92
C LYS A 709 58.68 -34.94 47.41
N PRO A 710 57.66 -34.86 48.30
CA PRO A 710 57.80 -35.37 49.65
C PRO A 710 57.73 -36.91 49.67
N ASN A 711 58.57 -37.51 50.51
CA ASN A 711 58.74 -38.94 50.76
C ASN A 711 57.42 -39.67 51.08
N GLU A 712 57.37 -40.92 50.63
CA GLU A 712 56.48 -41.98 51.11
C GLU A 712 56.62 -42.12 52.63
N ASP A 713 55.49 -42.15 53.35
CA ASP A 713 55.30 -43.08 54.46
C ASP A 713 53.82 -43.16 54.91
N THR A 714 53.38 -44.40 55.09
CA THR A 714 52.24 -44.92 55.87
C THR A 714 50.83 -45.09 55.28
N ALA A 715 50.45 -46.38 55.30
CA ALA A 715 49.19 -46.99 55.71
C ALA A 715 48.18 -47.39 54.63
N ALA A 716 48.15 -48.71 54.42
CA ALA A 716 47.23 -49.48 53.60
C ALA A 716 45.76 -49.37 54.04
N VAL A 717 44.86 -49.35 53.05
CA VAL A 717 43.57 -50.05 53.10
C VAL A 717 43.33 -50.67 51.73
N LEU A 718 43.03 -51.97 51.75
CA LEU A 718 42.65 -52.80 50.62
C LEU A 718 41.30 -52.37 50.04
N GLU A 719 41.19 -52.25 48.71
CA GLU A 719 39.96 -52.60 48.01
C GLU A 719 40.32 -53.41 46.75
N GLU A 720 39.94 -54.68 46.78
CA GLU A 720 39.98 -55.63 45.67
C GLU A 720 38.93 -55.27 44.62
N GLY A 721 39.26 -55.48 43.34
CA GLY A 721 38.28 -55.43 42.26
C GLY A 721 38.91 -55.13 40.90
N GLY A 722 39.86 -55.95 40.46
CA GLY A 722 40.45 -55.86 39.14
C GLY A 722 39.50 -56.40 38.06
N ASP A 723 39.36 -55.62 36.99
CA ASP A 723 38.89 -56.06 35.68
C ASP A 723 39.73 -57.22 35.18
N VAL A 724 39.08 -58.34 34.90
CA VAL A 724 39.63 -59.46 34.15
C VAL A 724 38.60 -59.83 33.10
N ASP A 725 38.59 -59.16 31.94
CA ASP A 725 37.91 -59.68 30.74
C ASP A 725 38.33 -59.07 29.39
N ASP A 726 39.44 -58.31 29.30
CA ASP A 726 39.93 -57.76 27.99
C ASP A 726 41.39 -58.16 27.68
N LEU A 727 41.77 -59.41 27.97
CA LEU A 727 43.06 -59.99 27.54
C LEU A 727 42.93 -61.46 27.14
N LEU A 728 42.08 -61.76 26.16
CA LEU A 728 42.12 -63.02 25.38
C LEU A 728 41.82 -62.75 23.90
N ASP A 729 42.61 -61.87 23.30
CA ASP A 729 42.77 -61.79 21.85
C ASP A 729 44.27 -61.77 21.48
N MET A 730 45.04 -62.67 22.11
CA MET A 730 46.30 -63.22 21.59
C MET A 730 46.52 -64.62 22.21
N MET A 731 46.11 -65.64 21.45
CA MET A 731 46.21 -67.11 21.61
C MET A 731 45.01 -67.85 22.20
#